data_AF-A0A2M4ALN0-F1
#
_entry.id   AF-A0A2M4ALN0-F1
#
_cell.length_a   1.000
_cell.length_b   1.000
_cell.length_c   1.000
_cell.angle_alpha   90.00
_cell.angle_beta   90.00
_cell.angle_gamma   90.00
#
_symmetry.space_group_name_H-M   'P 1'
#
loop_
_entity.id
_entity.type
_entity.pdbx_description
1 polymer ?
#
loop_
_entity_poly.entity_id
_entity_poly.type
_entity_poly.pdbx_seq_one_letter_code
_entity_poly.pdbx_strand_id
1 'polypeptide(L)'
;MEPFTCFMDVENSRSYIDELYSEEYYKCQEAIVCLKNAVIGSNKKKGSIISQGIVPRLIALLRDAGKPLPLRIDAGIVIGSLAKGTVSQVHSLIRYDTVDVLLAIIFDANTDQRLMETCLGALQTIVQYPFAPLELIHSDINHIRRLIHIASPSSSLSCQTYVVNIFVPLCLSSQQQKNLCQAEIIPFLARFITSDNSTLQVPALKCLAAMCFTNQSVSNIVHSTYHADRSILDLLTALQSRTRDVEVQLSAARCLTYLHRSGTLPADDYRIVYKTLPCLARLCSDEFEESTRATAAETLAYLAEIDSELQRLAAISNHLINSLANLVKCPSVLSRQGAFRCFASLAANDEEIRKRIIEMDGLMEEVLCGLKDSCPEVRLSAVRCLHSLSRSVQLLRTTFQDHSVWRPLMDLLSGDPSLELQTVVTSTICNLLLEFSPAKEPMLELGAVEMLCELTNHVDPALRLNGSWALMNMAFQAEQHVKTKIINTLGTDRIFQLLGDRDERIIMKTLGLLRNLLSNTLHIETIMSEHATEVLRAVCLVLDDPHPPEVKEQALIIISNITAGARDKDYVLQDEKIIKKIRDFLVASDKKLQMGALFVLRNLLDNSGRQQVLRQWGFLENLEQLLHMTPRDSQFYEDIRHEILRFDYSEDH
;
A
#
# COMPACT_ATOMS: atom_id res chain seq x y z
N MET A 1 -10.14 59.19 -5.94
CA MET A 1 -8.77 58.88 -5.50
C MET A 1 -8.67 59.32 -4.05
N GLU A 2 -8.93 58.39 -3.14
CA GLU A 2 -8.57 58.54 -1.73
C GLU A 2 -7.45 57.53 -1.45
N PRO A 3 -6.42 57.92 -0.67
CA PRO A 3 -5.21 57.13 -0.53
C PRO A 3 -5.43 55.94 0.39
N PHE A 4 -4.80 54.83 0.01
CA PHE A 4 -4.61 53.60 0.78
C PHE A 4 -4.20 53.88 2.24
N THR A 5 -5.06 53.51 3.18
CA THR A 5 -4.74 53.37 4.61
C THR A 5 -4.09 52.01 4.87
N CYS A 6 -2.84 51.83 4.43
CA CYS A 6 -2.04 50.63 4.71
C CYS A 6 -1.08 50.81 5.93
N PHE A 7 -0.99 52.02 6.49
CA PHE A 7 0.06 52.36 7.46
C PHE A 7 -0.37 52.48 8.94
N MET A 8 -1.67 52.43 9.27
CA MET A 8 -2.14 52.64 10.65
C MET A 8 -2.31 51.39 11.53
N ASP A 9 -2.24 50.17 10.97
CA ASP A 9 -2.50 48.93 11.73
C ASP A 9 -1.24 48.34 12.43
N VAL A 10 -0.05 48.88 12.12
CA VAL A 10 1.25 48.36 12.62
C VAL A 10 1.66 49.00 13.95
N GLU A 11 1.22 50.23 14.25
CA GLU A 11 1.59 50.92 15.49
C GLU A 11 0.77 50.46 16.70
N ASN A 12 -0.54 50.22 16.54
CA ASN A 12 -1.40 49.68 17.60
C ASN A 12 -1.09 48.21 17.97
N SER A 13 -0.45 47.45 17.08
CA SER A 13 -0.07 46.07 17.35
C SER A 13 1.23 45.93 18.14
N ARG A 14 2.12 46.93 18.11
CA ARG A 14 3.37 46.91 18.88
C ARG A 14 3.18 47.22 20.37
N SER A 15 2.24 48.10 20.74
CA SER A 15 2.15 48.57 22.12
C SER A 15 1.82 47.46 23.12
N TYR A 16 0.85 46.58 22.81
CA TYR A 16 0.51 45.48 23.73
C TYR A 16 1.55 44.35 23.73
N ILE A 17 2.38 44.22 22.69
CA ILE A 17 3.44 43.21 22.64
C ILE A 17 4.57 43.60 23.58
N ASP A 18 4.96 44.87 23.58
CA ASP A 18 5.96 45.39 24.51
C ASP A 18 5.45 45.33 25.96
N GLU A 19 4.19 45.68 26.20
CA GLU A 19 3.55 45.62 27.52
C GLU A 19 3.44 44.19 28.08
N LEU A 20 3.43 43.15 27.24
CA LEU A 20 3.46 41.75 27.68
C LEU A 20 4.76 41.40 28.45
N TYR A 21 5.84 42.12 28.18
CA TYR A 21 7.13 41.99 28.88
C TYR A 21 7.24 42.87 30.14
N SER A 22 6.23 43.71 30.41
CA SER A 22 6.19 44.50 31.64
C SER A 22 6.15 43.62 32.89
N GLU A 23 6.81 44.07 33.96
CA GLU A 23 6.71 43.45 35.29
C GLU A 23 5.43 43.86 36.03
N GLU A 24 4.77 44.94 35.58
CA GLU A 24 3.49 45.38 36.14
C GLU A 24 2.36 44.45 35.69
N TYR A 25 1.74 43.76 36.65
CA TYR A 25 0.65 42.81 36.39
C TYR A 25 -0.47 43.41 35.54
N TYR A 26 -0.93 44.63 35.84
CA TYR A 26 -2.06 45.25 35.14
C TYR A 26 -1.77 45.46 33.64
N LYS A 27 -0.57 45.98 33.31
CA LYS A 27 -0.14 46.16 31.92
C LYS A 27 0.00 44.83 31.20
N CYS A 28 0.61 43.83 31.84
CA CYS A 28 0.75 42.49 31.26
C CYS A 28 -0.61 41.81 31.04
N GLN A 29 -1.56 42.00 31.96
CA GLN A 29 -2.91 41.46 31.89
C GLN A 29 -3.76 42.15 30.81
N GLU A 30 -3.65 43.46 30.64
CA GLU A 30 -4.32 44.18 29.55
C GLU A 30 -3.76 43.76 28.20
N ALA A 31 -2.43 43.67 28.11
CA ALA A 31 -1.71 43.20 26.93
C ALA A 31 -2.14 41.80 26.49
N ILE A 32 -2.23 40.83 27.42
CA ILE A 32 -2.60 39.45 27.08
C ILE A 32 -4.05 39.34 26.62
N VAL A 33 -4.95 40.19 27.12
CA VAL A 33 -6.35 40.25 26.69
C VAL A 33 -6.44 40.79 25.26
N CYS A 34 -5.68 41.85 24.94
CA CYS A 34 -5.54 42.36 23.57
C CYS A 34 -4.98 41.28 22.63
N LEU A 35 -3.93 40.57 23.06
CA LEU A 35 -3.31 39.49 22.30
C LEU A 35 -4.29 38.33 22.05
N LYS A 36 -5.06 37.92 23.07
CA LYS A 36 -6.10 36.89 22.97
C LYS A 36 -7.11 37.22 21.89
N ASN A 37 -7.55 38.47 21.79
CA ASN A 37 -8.47 38.90 20.74
C ASN A 37 -7.79 38.95 19.36
N ALA A 38 -6.51 39.32 19.30
CA ALA A 38 -5.75 39.42 18.05
C ALA A 38 -5.47 38.07 17.38
N VAL A 39 -5.34 36.98 18.15
CA VAL A 39 -5.04 35.64 17.63
C VAL A 39 -6.29 34.87 17.15
N ILE A 40 -7.50 35.43 17.28
CA ILE A 40 -8.73 34.76 16.85
C ILE A 40 -8.92 34.92 15.33
N GLY A 41 -9.27 33.81 14.66
CA GLY A 41 -9.83 33.82 13.30
C GLY A 41 -8.89 34.12 12.13
N SER A 42 -7.64 34.57 12.33
CA SER A 42 -6.73 34.91 11.21
C SER A 42 -5.35 34.25 11.32
N ASN A 43 -5.06 33.31 10.43
CA ASN A 43 -3.74 32.68 10.33
C ASN A 43 -2.61 33.69 10.02
N LYS A 44 -2.89 34.76 9.25
CA LYS A 44 -1.90 35.81 8.98
C LYS A 44 -1.50 36.56 10.26
N LYS A 45 -2.48 36.90 11.10
CA LYS A 45 -2.22 37.56 12.40
C LYS A 45 -1.46 36.64 13.35
N LYS A 46 -1.87 35.37 13.47
CA LYS A 46 -1.14 34.36 14.26
C LYS A 46 0.32 34.23 13.85
N GLY A 47 0.58 34.17 12.53
CA GLY A 47 1.94 34.09 12.00
C GLY A 47 2.79 35.33 12.34
N SER A 48 2.22 36.53 12.19
CA SER A 48 2.90 37.78 12.57
C SER A 48 3.26 37.82 14.05
N ILE A 49 2.31 37.44 14.92
CA ILE A 49 2.51 37.38 16.37
C ILE A 49 3.62 36.39 16.74
N ILE A 50 3.62 35.20 16.14
CA ILE A 50 4.67 34.19 16.37
C ILE A 50 6.04 34.73 15.93
N SER A 51 6.12 35.40 14.77
CA SER A 51 7.38 35.97 14.28
C SER A 51 7.95 37.10 15.16
N GLN A 52 7.12 37.72 16.00
CA GLN A 52 7.54 38.74 16.95
C GLN A 52 8.11 38.15 18.26
N GLY A 53 8.31 36.82 18.33
CA GLY A 53 9.00 36.19 19.46
C GLY A 53 8.16 36.12 20.74
N ILE A 54 6.83 36.11 20.62
CA ILE A 54 5.90 36.11 21.77
C ILE A 54 5.81 34.74 22.46
N VAL A 55 6.08 33.65 21.73
CA VAL A 55 5.91 32.28 22.23
C VAL A 55 6.73 32.00 23.51
N PRO A 56 8.04 32.30 23.59
CA PRO A 56 8.81 32.15 24.83
C PRO A 56 8.20 32.88 26.03
N ARG A 57 7.68 34.10 25.81
CA ARG A 57 7.07 34.89 26.89
C ARG A 57 5.76 34.27 27.37
N LEU A 58 4.91 33.80 26.46
CA LEU A 58 3.67 33.10 26.84
C LEU A 58 3.97 31.84 27.66
N ILE A 59 5.00 31.07 27.27
CA ILE A 59 5.44 29.88 27.99
C ILE A 59 5.97 30.24 29.38
N ALA A 60 6.78 31.30 29.49
CA ALA A 60 7.30 31.78 30.76
C ALA A 60 6.16 32.21 31.72
N LEU A 61 5.19 32.98 31.21
CA LEU A 61 4.01 33.39 31.98
C LEU A 61 3.18 32.19 32.43
N LEU A 62 2.99 31.21 31.54
CA LEU A 62 2.20 30.01 31.82
C LEU A 62 2.86 29.12 32.91
N ARG A 63 4.19 28.97 32.85
CA ARG A 63 4.98 28.11 33.75
C ARG A 63 5.18 28.70 35.16
N ASP A 64 5.24 30.02 35.28
CA ASP A 64 5.54 30.69 36.55
C ASP A 64 4.36 30.61 37.54
N ALA A 65 4.48 29.74 38.54
CA ALA A 65 3.48 29.56 39.59
C ALA A 65 3.29 30.80 40.48
N GLY A 66 4.23 31.75 40.47
CA GLY A 66 4.11 33.03 41.18
C GLY A 66 3.26 34.06 40.45
N LYS A 67 2.95 33.87 39.15
CA LYS A 67 2.06 34.78 38.41
C LYS A 67 0.59 34.51 38.72
N PRO A 68 -0.28 35.54 38.72
CA PRO A 68 -1.69 35.37 39.00
C PRO A 68 -2.38 34.38 38.04
N LEU A 69 -3.26 33.55 38.59
CA LEU A 69 -3.97 32.51 37.84
C LEU A 69 -4.67 33.02 36.55
N PRO A 70 -5.37 34.18 36.54
CA PRO A 70 -5.99 34.70 35.31
C PRO A 70 -5.00 34.92 34.17
N LEU A 71 -3.81 35.45 34.47
CA LEU A 71 -2.75 35.70 33.49
C LEU A 71 -2.22 34.40 32.90
N ARG A 72 -2.03 33.37 33.74
CA ARG A 72 -1.61 32.03 33.32
C ARG A 72 -2.64 31.37 32.42
N ILE A 73 -3.93 31.47 32.77
CA ILE A 73 -5.04 30.95 31.96
C ILE A 73 -5.09 31.66 30.61
N ASP A 74 -5.01 32.99 30.58
CA ASP A 74 -5.02 33.75 29.32
C ASP A 74 -3.82 33.38 28.43
N ALA A 75 -2.64 33.15 29.00
CA ALA A 75 -1.48 32.66 28.25
C ALA A 75 -1.75 31.29 27.61
N GLY A 76 -2.34 30.36 28.36
CA GLY A 76 -2.75 29.05 27.84
C GLY A 76 -3.80 29.16 26.72
N ILE A 77 -4.78 30.06 26.85
CA ILE A 77 -5.80 30.31 25.81
C ILE A 77 -5.15 30.84 24.53
N VAL A 78 -4.20 31.78 24.64
CA VAL A 78 -3.47 32.31 23.49
C VAL A 78 -2.68 31.19 22.80
N ILE A 79 -1.95 30.36 23.56
CA ILE A 79 -1.22 29.20 23.02
C ILE A 79 -2.18 28.24 22.29
N GLY A 80 -3.31 27.90 22.91
CA GLY A 80 -4.33 27.04 22.28
C GLY A 80 -4.91 27.64 20.99
N SER A 81 -5.06 28.97 20.91
CA SER A 81 -5.49 29.64 19.67
C SER A 81 -4.40 29.61 18.59
N LEU A 82 -3.15 29.86 18.96
CA LEU A 82 -1.99 29.76 18.06
C LEU A 82 -1.83 28.34 17.51
N ALA A 83 -2.11 27.31 18.32
CA ALA A 83 -2.07 25.91 17.93
C ALA A 83 -3.10 25.54 16.83
N LYS A 84 -4.19 26.31 16.69
CA LYS A 84 -5.16 26.18 15.58
C LYS A 84 -4.69 26.91 14.31
N GLY A 85 -3.38 27.03 14.12
CA GLY A 85 -2.74 27.77 13.04
C GLY A 85 -2.34 26.89 11.85
N THR A 86 -1.49 27.41 10.98
CA THR A 86 -0.89 26.60 9.90
C THR A 86 0.17 25.63 10.45
N VAL A 87 0.54 24.62 9.66
CA VAL A 87 1.61 23.65 10.01
C VAL A 87 2.90 24.34 10.48
N SER A 88 3.36 25.38 9.76
CA SER A 88 4.57 26.15 10.12
C SER A 88 4.44 26.88 11.46
N GLN A 89 3.24 27.37 11.78
CA GLN A 89 2.96 28.05 13.05
C GLN A 89 3.04 27.08 14.23
N VAL A 90 2.47 25.89 14.09
CA VAL A 90 2.52 24.87 15.15
C VAL A 90 3.94 24.33 15.34
N HIS A 91 4.71 24.14 14.26
CA HIS A 91 6.15 23.86 14.38
C HIS A 91 6.89 24.91 15.21
N SER A 92 6.57 26.19 15.00
CA SER A 92 7.19 27.28 15.75
C SER A 92 6.82 27.24 17.23
N LEU A 93 5.61 26.79 17.59
CA LEU A 93 5.24 26.57 19.00
C LEU A 93 6.05 25.42 19.62
N ILE A 94 6.13 24.28 18.93
CA ILE A 94 6.81 23.08 19.44
C ILE A 94 8.31 23.34 19.67
N ARG A 95 8.96 24.17 18.84
CA ARG A 95 10.39 24.55 19.00
C ARG A 95 10.74 25.20 20.33
N TYR A 96 9.77 25.71 21.09
CA TYR A 96 9.97 26.32 22.39
C TYR A 96 9.52 25.43 23.55
N ASP A 97 9.52 24.10 23.36
CA ASP A 97 9.14 23.10 24.37
C ASP A 97 7.71 23.29 24.91
N THR A 98 6.82 23.81 24.06
CA THR A 98 5.42 24.07 24.44
C THR A 98 4.74 22.79 24.95
N VAL A 99 5.00 21.64 24.34
CA VAL A 99 4.37 20.37 24.72
C VAL A 99 4.83 19.90 26.11
N ASP A 100 6.13 19.97 26.40
CA ASP A 100 6.67 19.65 27.73
C ASP A 100 6.09 20.54 28.82
N VAL A 101 5.97 21.85 28.55
CA VAL A 101 5.40 22.79 29.52
C VAL A 101 3.92 22.51 29.76
N LEU A 102 3.15 22.22 28.70
CA LEU A 102 1.76 21.83 28.85
C LEU A 102 1.62 20.54 29.67
N LEU A 103 2.40 19.50 29.37
CA LEU A 103 2.37 18.23 30.10
C LEU A 103 2.77 18.40 31.58
N ALA A 104 3.79 19.22 31.86
CA ALA A 104 4.21 19.52 33.23
C ALA A 104 3.08 20.15 34.06
N ILE A 105 2.32 21.09 33.47
CA ILE A 105 1.19 21.74 34.15
C ILE A 105 0.00 20.79 34.29
N ILE A 106 -0.31 20.00 33.25
CA ILE A 106 -1.41 19.03 33.26
C ILE A 106 -1.20 17.94 34.31
N PHE A 107 0.05 17.50 34.52
CA PHE A 107 0.37 16.43 35.46
C PHE A 107 0.75 16.90 36.87
N ASP A 108 0.84 18.21 37.12
CA ASP A 108 1.00 18.74 38.49
C ASP A 108 -0.33 18.70 39.24
N ALA A 109 -0.35 17.95 40.34
CA ALA A 109 -1.52 17.77 41.20
C ALA A 109 -2.00 19.07 41.88
N ASN A 110 -1.15 20.09 41.95
CA ASN A 110 -1.48 21.39 42.55
C ASN A 110 -2.05 22.40 41.54
N THR A 111 -2.12 22.04 40.26
CA THR A 111 -2.63 22.92 39.21
C THR A 111 -4.14 23.12 39.36
N ASP A 112 -4.58 24.39 39.30
CA ASP A 112 -6.00 24.75 39.26
C ASP A 112 -6.71 24.09 38.07
N GLN A 113 -7.94 23.59 38.30
CA GLN A 113 -8.70 22.85 37.30
C GLN A 113 -8.88 23.63 35.99
N ARG A 114 -9.13 24.95 36.04
CA ARG A 114 -9.34 25.76 34.82
C ARG A 114 -8.06 25.91 34.02
N LEU A 115 -6.93 26.04 34.71
CA LEU A 115 -5.62 26.11 34.06
C LEU A 115 -5.24 24.77 33.42
N MET A 116 -5.47 23.66 34.13
CA MET A 116 -5.26 22.31 33.60
C MET A 116 -6.13 22.06 32.35
N GLU A 117 -7.42 22.37 32.40
CA GLU A 117 -8.34 22.22 31.26
C GLU A 117 -7.93 23.08 30.06
N THR A 118 -7.45 24.30 30.31
CA THR A 118 -6.92 25.19 29.26
C THR A 118 -5.69 24.55 28.58
N CYS A 119 -4.77 23.99 29.37
CA CYS A 119 -3.58 23.32 28.85
C CYS A 119 -3.94 22.03 28.08
N LEU A 120 -4.93 21.26 28.55
CA LEU A 120 -5.44 20.09 27.85
C LEU A 120 -6.02 20.47 26.48
N GLY A 121 -6.80 21.54 26.39
CA GLY A 121 -7.36 22.00 25.11
C GLY A 121 -6.28 22.45 24.12
N ALA A 122 -5.23 23.11 24.61
CA ALA A 122 -4.07 23.45 23.78
C ALA A 122 -3.31 22.19 23.33
N LEU A 123 -3.03 21.26 24.24
CA LEU A 123 -2.34 20.01 23.96
C LEU A 123 -3.09 19.18 22.93
N GLN A 124 -4.41 18.97 23.11
CA GLN A 124 -5.26 18.25 22.18
C GLN A 124 -5.13 18.77 20.75
N THR A 125 -5.08 20.08 20.59
CA THR A 125 -4.94 20.72 19.27
C THR A 125 -3.57 20.44 18.66
N ILE A 126 -2.50 20.58 19.45
CA ILE A 126 -1.12 20.38 18.99
C ILE A 126 -0.89 18.92 18.56
N VAL A 127 -1.39 17.95 19.32
CA VAL A 127 -1.13 16.52 19.06
C VAL A 127 -1.82 15.98 17.81
N GLN A 128 -2.75 16.72 17.19
CA GLN A 128 -3.35 16.31 15.91
C GLN A 128 -2.37 16.45 14.72
N TYR A 129 -1.28 17.20 14.88
CA TYR A 129 -0.30 17.39 13.81
C TYR A 129 0.68 16.21 13.76
N PRO A 130 1.04 15.70 12.57
CA PRO A 130 1.83 14.48 12.41
C PRO A 130 3.26 14.57 12.97
N PHE A 131 3.79 15.78 13.16
CA PHE A 131 5.11 16.05 13.73
C PHE A 131 5.08 16.40 15.23
N ALA A 132 3.92 16.28 15.89
CA ALA A 132 3.85 16.51 17.32
C ALA A 132 4.73 15.49 18.08
N PRO A 133 5.42 15.90 19.16
CA PRO A 133 6.32 15.02 19.92
C PRO A 133 5.53 14.05 20.82
N LEU A 134 4.81 13.11 20.20
CA LEU A 134 3.95 12.14 20.89
C LEU A 134 4.74 11.20 21.82
N GLU A 135 6.04 11.03 21.57
CA GLU A 135 6.94 10.25 22.42
C GLU A 135 7.04 10.81 23.85
N LEU A 136 6.79 12.10 24.07
CA LEU A 136 6.73 12.66 25.43
C LEU A 136 5.60 12.02 26.25
N ILE A 137 4.46 11.71 25.61
CA ILE A 137 3.33 11.04 26.26
C ILE A 137 3.61 9.53 26.39
N HIS A 138 4.26 8.92 25.39
CA HIS A 138 4.62 7.49 25.42
C HIS A 138 5.83 7.14 26.28
N SER A 139 6.62 8.13 26.71
CA SER A 139 7.85 7.95 27.49
C SER A 139 7.64 7.23 28.81
N ASP A 140 6.46 7.39 29.42
CA ASP A 140 6.05 6.69 30.63
C ASP A 140 4.57 6.31 30.49
N ILE A 141 4.27 5.02 30.65
CA ILE A 141 2.89 4.50 30.65
C ILE A 141 2.01 5.18 31.70
N ASN A 142 2.60 5.70 32.79
CA ASN A 142 1.88 6.44 33.80
C ASN A 142 1.36 7.79 33.30
N HIS A 143 1.95 8.40 32.27
CA HIS A 143 1.37 9.59 31.64
C HIS A 143 0.01 9.29 31.01
N ILE A 144 -0.11 8.15 30.31
CA ILE A 144 -1.37 7.69 29.72
C ILE A 144 -2.38 7.39 30.83
N ARG A 145 -1.97 6.69 31.90
CA ARG A 145 -2.84 6.39 33.06
C ARG A 145 -3.29 7.67 33.77
N ARG A 146 -2.43 8.68 33.90
CA ARG A 146 -2.79 9.99 34.48
C ARG A 146 -3.82 10.70 33.61
N LEU A 147 -3.68 10.71 32.28
CA LEU A 147 -4.68 11.26 31.38
C LEU A 147 -6.04 10.55 31.53
N ILE A 148 -6.05 9.21 31.62
CA ILE A 148 -7.25 8.42 31.91
C ILE A 148 -7.91 8.88 33.23
N HIS A 149 -7.09 9.06 34.29
CA HIS A 149 -7.58 9.51 35.59
C HIS A 149 -8.13 10.95 35.56
N ILE A 150 -7.47 11.85 34.84
CA ILE A 150 -7.92 13.23 34.63
C ILE A 150 -9.31 13.27 33.97
N ALA A 151 -9.60 12.34 33.05
CA ALA A 151 -10.92 12.15 32.47
C ALA A 151 -11.84 11.22 33.29
N SER A 152 -11.85 11.40 34.61
CA SER A 152 -12.77 10.71 35.52
C SER A 152 -14.26 11.04 35.22
N PRO A 153 -15.23 10.22 35.70
CA PRO A 153 -16.66 10.54 35.55
C PRO A 153 -17.07 11.88 36.16
N SER A 154 -16.35 12.35 37.18
CA SER A 154 -16.57 13.62 37.86
C SER A 154 -15.98 14.84 37.14
N SER A 155 -15.14 14.62 36.13
CA SER A 155 -14.51 15.70 35.38
C SER A 155 -15.50 16.39 34.44
N SER A 156 -15.22 17.63 34.06
CA SER A 156 -16.07 18.37 33.11
C SER A 156 -16.15 17.67 31.75
N LEU A 157 -17.25 17.89 31.01
CA LEU A 157 -17.40 17.35 29.65
C LEU A 157 -16.26 17.78 28.73
N SER A 158 -15.82 19.04 28.83
CA SER A 158 -14.69 19.59 28.08
C SER A 158 -13.41 18.82 28.39
N CYS A 159 -13.10 18.61 29.67
CA CYS A 159 -11.92 17.83 30.10
C CYS A 159 -11.92 16.41 29.53
N GLN A 160 -13.05 15.70 29.65
CA GLN A 160 -13.20 14.35 29.10
C GLN A 160 -13.00 14.34 27.58
N THR A 161 -13.58 15.32 26.89
CA THR A 161 -13.48 15.46 25.43
C THR A 161 -12.04 15.70 25.00
N TYR A 162 -11.32 16.59 25.70
CA TYR A 162 -9.93 16.91 25.37
C TYR A 162 -9.03 15.68 25.51
N VAL A 163 -9.16 14.95 26.61
CA VAL A 163 -8.38 13.74 26.87
C VAL A 163 -8.64 12.65 25.82
N VAL A 164 -9.91 12.35 25.51
CA VAL A 164 -10.21 11.29 24.52
C VAL A 164 -9.65 11.64 23.14
N ASN A 165 -9.71 12.91 22.75
CA ASN A 165 -9.13 13.37 21.48
C ASN A 165 -7.59 13.39 21.47
N ILE A 166 -6.94 13.52 22.64
CA ILE A 166 -5.48 13.36 22.76
C ILE A 166 -5.08 11.92 22.46
N PHE A 167 -5.89 10.92 22.82
CA PHE A 167 -5.54 9.51 22.60
C PHE A 167 -5.60 9.05 21.13
N VAL A 168 -6.44 9.67 20.30
CA VAL A 168 -6.59 9.30 18.87
C VAL A 168 -5.25 9.29 18.11
N PRO A 169 -4.42 10.36 18.14
CA PRO A 169 -3.13 10.36 17.45
C PRO A 169 -2.06 9.50 18.11
N LEU A 170 -2.26 8.97 19.33
CA LEU A 170 -1.24 8.19 20.06
C LEU A 170 -1.13 6.73 19.60
N CYS A 171 -1.61 6.40 18.40
CA CYS A 171 -1.67 5.04 17.84
C CYS A 171 -0.87 4.88 16.53
N LEU A 172 0.19 5.66 16.30
CA LEU A 172 0.91 5.67 15.01
C LEU A 172 1.74 4.40 14.75
N SER A 173 2.09 3.64 15.79
CA SER A 173 2.87 2.41 15.68
C SER A 173 2.29 1.26 16.48
N SER A 174 2.65 0.02 16.10
CA SER A 174 2.23 -1.19 16.84
C SER A 174 2.62 -1.14 18.32
N GLN A 175 3.78 -0.55 18.65
CA GLN A 175 4.22 -0.40 20.03
C GLN A 175 3.36 0.61 20.79
N GLN A 176 3.07 1.76 20.18
CA GLN A 176 2.24 2.80 20.79
C GLN A 176 0.80 2.30 21.06
N GLN A 177 0.21 1.55 20.13
CA GLN A 177 -1.10 0.90 20.34
C GLN A 177 -1.08 -0.08 21.53
N LYS A 178 0.02 -0.84 21.69
CA LYS A 178 0.21 -1.75 22.83
C LYS A 178 0.39 -1.00 24.15
N ASN A 179 1.14 0.11 24.17
CA ASN A 179 1.31 0.95 25.36
C ASN A 179 -0.04 1.46 25.87
N LEU A 180 -0.90 1.93 24.96
CA LEU A 180 -2.27 2.35 25.27
C LEU A 180 -3.09 1.20 25.87
N CYS A 181 -2.99 0.01 25.29
CA CYS A 181 -3.67 -1.17 25.81
C CYS A 181 -3.20 -1.57 27.22
N GLN A 182 -1.90 -1.51 27.49
CA GLN A 182 -1.31 -1.79 28.82
C GLN A 182 -1.70 -0.74 29.87
N ALA A 183 -2.06 0.46 29.44
CA ALA A 183 -2.57 1.52 30.30
C ALA A 183 -4.08 1.36 30.61
N GLU A 184 -4.71 0.25 30.22
CA GLU A 184 -6.13 -0.05 30.44
C GLU A 184 -7.09 0.95 29.78
N ILE A 185 -6.71 1.46 28.60
CA ILE A 185 -7.52 2.44 27.89
C ILE A 185 -8.83 1.85 27.33
N ILE A 186 -8.88 0.55 27.00
CA ILE A 186 -10.06 -0.05 26.35
C ILE A 186 -11.30 0.01 27.27
N PRO A 187 -11.25 -0.40 28.55
CA PRO A 187 -12.35 -0.18 29.50
C PRO A 187 -12.75 1.30 29.65
N PHE A 188 -11.77 2.21 29.62
CA PHE A 188 -12.01 3.65 29.67
C PHE A 188 -12.78 4.17 28.43
N LEU A 189 -12.41 3.73 27.23
CA LEU A 189 -13.12 4.06 25.99
C LEU A 189 -14.51 3.45 25.96
N ALA A 190 -14.68 2.22 26.46
CA ALA A 190 -15.96 1.51 26.48
C ALA A 190 -17.06 2.33 27.19
N ARG A 191 -16.73 3.00 28.29
CA ARG A 191 -17.65 3.91 29.01
C ARG A 191 -18.19 5.03 28.13
N PHE A 192 -17.35 5.58 27.24
CA PHE A 192 -17.76 6.63 26.31
C PHE A 192 -18.49 6.09 25.09
N ILE A 193 -18.10 4.90 24.62
CA ILE A 193 -18.80 4.17 23.55
C ILE A 193 -20.25 3.88 23.96
N THR A 194 -20.52 3.63 25.23
CA THR A 194 -21.89 3.45 25.74
C THR A 194 -22.63 4.75 26.06
N SER A 195 -21.98 5.90 25.98
CA SER A 195 -22.65 7.19 26.25
C SER A 195 -23.54 7.61 25.07
N ASP A 196 -24.62 8.34 25.35
CA ASP A 196 -25.48 8.94 24.31
C ASP A 196 -24.94 10.29 23.78
N ASN A 197 -23.74 10.69 24.20
CA ASN A 197 -23.14 11.94 23.77
C ASN A 197 -22.14 11.71 22.62
N SER A 198 -22.52 12.10 21.41
CA SER A 198 -21.70 11.95 20.20
C SER A 198 -20.34 12.64 20.30
N THR A 199 -20.23 13.74 21.07
CA THR A 199 -18.98 14.49 21.27
C THR A 199 -17.89 13.67 21.98
N LEU A 200 -18.29 12.69 22.81
CA LEU A 200 -17.39 11.74 23.46
C LEU A 200 -17.33 10.41 22.72
N GLN A 201 -18.48 9.95 22.21
CA GLN A 201 -18.60 8.66 21.55
C GLN A 201 -17.77 8.58 20.26
N VAL A 202 -17.78 9.63 19.43
CA VAL A 202 -17.05 9.63 18.15
C VAL A 202 -15.53 9.59 18.37
N PRO A 203 -14.90 10.47 19.18
CA PRO A 203 -13.47 10.36 19.47
C PRO A 203 -13.08 9.03 20.13
N ALA A 204 -13.94 8.47 21.00
CA ALA A 204 -13.66 7.19 21.63
C ALA A 204 -13.63 6.03 20.61
N LEU A 205 -14.58 6.01 19.67
CA LEU A 205 -14.59 5.05 18.56
C LEU A 205 -13.41 5.27 17.62
N LYS A 206 -13.05 6.52 17.30
CA LYS A 206 -11.87 6.84 16.47
C LYS A 206 -10.58 6.36 17.14
N CYS A 207 -10.45 6.53 18.45
CA CYS A 207 -9.31 6.00 19.21
C CYS A 207 -9.28 4.47 19.19
N LEU A 208 -10.43 3.81 19.43
CA LEU A 208 -10.51 2.35 19.39
C LEU A 208 -10.17 1.80 17.99
N ALA A 209 -10.64 2.43 16.92
CA ALA A 209 -10.26 2.09 15.57
C ALA A 209 -8.75 2.27 15.37
N ALA A 210 -8.17 3.42 15.74
CA ALA A 210 -6.74 3.68 15.60
C ALA A 210 -5.88 2.63 16.35
N MET A 211 -6.35 2.14 17.50
CA MET A 211 -5.72 1.06 18.26
C MET A 211 -5.73 -0.30 17.52
N CYS A 212 -6.81 -0.62 16.80
CA CYS A 212 -6.97 -1.89 16.09
C CYS A 212 -6.32 -1.91 14.69
N PHE A 213 -5.98 -0.75 14.13
CA PHE A 213 -5.44 -0.65 12.78
C PHE A 213 -4.14 -1.45 12.66
N THR A 214 -4.14 -2.44 11.76
CA THR A 214 -3.02 -3.36 11.45
C THR A 214 -2.38 -4.06 12.66
N ASN A 215 -3.08 -4.17 13.81
CA ASN A 215 -2.53 -4.76 15.03
C ASN A 215 -3.43 -5.85 15.61
N GLN A 216 -3.17 -7.10 15.19
CA GLN A 216 -3.95 -8.26 15.62
C GLN A 216 -3.91 -8.48 17.14
N SER A 217 -2.79 -8.17 17.80
CA SER A 217 -2.68 -8.37 19.26
C SER A 217 -3.64 -7.49 20.05
N VAL A 218 -3.75 -6.21 19.68
CA VAL A 218 -4.68 -5.26 20.32
C VAL A 218 -6.12 -5.58 19.91
N SER A 219 -6.34 -5.91 18.64
CA SER A 219 -7.66 -6.33 18.15
C SER A 219 -8.22 -7.57 18.88
N ASN A 220 -7.38 -8.58 19.19
CA ASN A 220 -7.79 -9.74 19.98
C ASN A 220 -8.23 -9.37 21.41
N ILE A 221 -7.58 -8.35 22.01
CA ILE A 221 -7.98 -7.84 23.33
C ILE A 221 -9.33 -7.13 23.22
N VAL A 222 -9.51 -6.25 22.22
CA VAL A 222 -10.81 -5.60 21.97
C VAL A 222 -11.92 -6.63 21.74
N HIS A 223 -11.63 -7.69 20.98
CA HIS A 223 -12.56 -8.80 20.72
C HIS A 223 -13.02 -9.50 22.01
N SER A 224 -12.11 -9.70 22.97
CA SER A 224 -12.39 -10.39 24.24
C SER A 224 -12.84 -9.46 25.37
N THR A 225 -12.93 -8.15 25.12
CA THR A 225 -13.30 -7.17 26.15
C THR A 225 -14.82 -7.05 26.29
N TYR A 226 -15.27 -6.96 27.55
CA TYR A 226 -16.66 -6.73 27.93
C TYR A 226 -16.79 -5.43 28.73
N HIS A 227 -17.94 -4.77 28.59
CA HIS A 227 -18.33 -3.60 29.39
C HIS A 227 -19.81 -3.71 29.74
N ALA A 228 -20.13 -3.68 31.04
CA ALA A 228 -21.50 -3.87 31.55
C ALA A 228 -22.19 -5.12 30.95
N ASP A 229 -21.52 -6.27 31.03
CA ASP A 229 -21.97 -7.58 30.53
C ASP A 229 -22.23 -7.68 29.02
N ARG A 230 -21.85 -6.67 28.24
CA ARG A 230 -21.91 -6.67 26.77
C ARG A 230 -20.51 -6.70 26.18
N SER A 231 -20.31 -7.51 25.14
CA SER A 231 -19.05 -7.48 24.40
C SER A 231 -18.89 -6.14 23.67
N ILE A 232 -17.65 -5.67 23.51
CA ILE A 232 -17.38 -4.47 22.70
C ILE A 232 -17.92 -4.65 21.26
N LEU A 233 -17.86 -5.86 20.70
CA LEU A 233 -18.35 -6.13 19.35
C LEU A 233 -19.87 -5.95 19.24
N ASP A 234 -20.64 -6.35 20.26
CA ASP A 234 -22.09 -6.15 20.26
C ASP A 234 -22.45 -4.66 20.41
N LEU A 235 -21.65 -3.91 21.15
CA LEU A 235 -21.78 -2.45 21.24
C LEU A 235 -21.52 -1.80 19.88
N LEU A 236 -20.38 -2.11 19.23
CA LEU A 236 -20.05 -1.60 17.90
C LEU A 236 -21.09 -1.98 16.84
N THR A 237 -21.64 -3.19 16.94
CA THR A 237 -22.70 -3.67 16.05
C THR A 237 -23.99 -2.87 16.22
N ALA A 238 -24.39 -2.58 17.47
CA ALA A 238 -25.58 -1.78 17.76
C ALA A 238 -25.44 -0.32 17.32
N LEU A 239 -24.23 0.25 17.42
CA LEU A 239 -23.97 1.65 17.06
C LEU A 239 -24.05 1.95 15.55
N GLN A 240 -24.09 0.92 14.71
CA GLN A 240 -24.31 1.05 13.26
C GLN A 240 -25.80 1.13 12.88
N SER A 241 -26.71 1.17 13.85
CA SER A 241 -28.13 1.41 13.60
C SER A 241 -28.35 2.74 12.88
N ARG A 242 -29.31 2.76 11.93
CA ARG A 242 -29.72 3.97 11.19
C ARG A 242 -30.25 5.09 12.08
N THR A 243 -30.64 4.77 13.31
CA THR A 243 -31.15 5.75 14.30
C THR A 243 -30.05 6.50 15.03
N ARG A 244 -28.78 6.09 14.89
CA ARG A 244 -27.64 6.75 15.53
C ARG A 244 -27.12 7.88 14.65
N ASP A 245 -26.32 8.75 15.24
CA ASP A 245 -25.57 9.77 14.51
C ASP A 245 -24.67 9.13 13.43
N VAL A 246 -24.53 9.82 12.29
CA VAL A 246 -23.83 9.28 11.11
C VAL A 246 -22.34 9.04 11.38
N GLU A 247 -21.68 9.96 12.10
CA GLU A 247 -20.26 9.80 12.46
C GLU A 247 -20.05 8.65 13.44
N VAL A 248 -21.03 8.39 14.32
CA VAL A 248 -21.02 7.23 15.23
C VAL A 248 -21.13 5.93 14.43
N GLN A 249 -22.07 5.85 13.48
CA GLN A 249 -22.24 4.67 12.62
C GLN A 249 -20.95 4.39 11.85
N LEU A 250 -20.36 5.41 11.23
CA LEU A 250 -19.14 5.31 10.45
C LEU A 250 -17.93 4.90 11.30
N SER A 251 -17.75 5.52 12.47
CA SER A 251 -16.64 5.21 13.37
C SER A 251 -16.74 3.79 13.95
N ALA A 252 -17.97 3.34 14.26
CA ALA A 252 -18.21 1.97 14.71
C ALA A 252 -17.99 0.93 13.60
N ALA A 253 -18.43 1.21 12.37
CA ALA A 253 -18.15 0.37 11.21
C ALA A 253 -16.64 0.25 10.97
N ARG A 254 -15.90 1.36 11.05
CA ARG A 254 -14.43 1.38 10.91
C ARG A 254 -13.72 0.53 11.96
N CYS A 255 -14.21 0.50 13.21
CA CYS A 255 -13.67 -0.41 14.24
C CYS A 255 -13.79 -1.87 13.80
N LEU A 256 -14.96 -2.31 13.35
CA LEU A 256 -15.18 -3.69 12.90
C LEU A 256 -14.40 -4.02 11.62
N THR A 257 -14.29 -3.06 10.69
CA THR A 257 -13.42 -3.19 9.52
C THR A 257 -11.98 -3.47 9.92
N TYR A 258 -11.44 -2.75 10.90
CA TYR A 258 -10.06 -2.94 11.34
C TYR A 258 -9.86 -4.22 12.16
N LEU A 259 -10.85 -4.62 12.95
CA LEU A 259 -10.85 -5.95 13.60
C LEU A 259 -10.80 -7.07 12.55
N HIS A 260 -11.58 -6.97 11.48
CA HIS A 260 -11.52 -7.90 10.35
C HIS A 260 -10.15 -7.89 9.66
N ARG A 261 -9.68 -6.71 9.25
CA ARG A 261 -8.43 -6.57 8.47
C ARG A 261 -7.17 -6.88 9.28
N SER A 262 -7.26 -6.88 10.61
CA SER A 262 -6.21 -7.39 11.50
C SER A 262 -6.18 -8.92 11.61
N GLY A 263 -7.16 -9.64 11.03
CA GLY A 263 -7.29 -11.10 11.13
C GLY A 263 -8.00 -11.59 12.40
N THR A 264 -8.62 -10.69 13.18
CA THR A 264 -9.34 -11.06 14.42
C THR A 264 -10.77 -11.52 14.13
N LEU A 265 -11.43 -10.88 13.16
CA LEU A 265 -12.75 -11.29 12.67
C LEU A 265 -12.63 -11.88 11.26
N PRO A 266 -13.22 -13.06 10.99
CA PRO A 266 -13.23 -13.61 9.65
C PRO A 266 -14.18 -12.79 8.75
N ALA A 267 -14.00 -12.90 7.43
CA ALA A 267 -14.78 -12.13 6.45
C ALA A 267 -16.27 -12.50 6.45
N ASP A 268 -16.59 -13.76 6.80
CA ASP A 268 -17.95 -14.32 6.84
C ASP A 268 -18.68 -14.04 8.17
N ASP A 269 -18.07 -13.35 9.13
CA ASP A 269 -18.75 -12.96 10.37
C ASP A 269 -19.99 -12.11 10.05
N TYR A 270 -21.13 -12.45 10.66
CA TYR A 270 -22.40 -11.79 10.39
C TYR A 270 -22.36 -10.26 10.64
N ARG A 271 -21.49 -9.79 11.54
CA ARG A 271 -21.27 -8.37 11.84
C ARG A 271 -20.55 -7.66 10.69
N ILE A 272 -19.73 -8.38 9.93
CA ILE A 272 -19.09 -7.85 8.73
C ILE A 272 -20.09 -7.86 7.57
N VAL A 273 -20.62 -9.05 7.24
CA VAL A 273 -21.46 -9.29 6.06
C VAL A 273 -22.79 -8.55 6.12
N TYR A 274 -23.51 -8.61 7.25
CA TYR A 274 -24.89 -8.14 7.35
C TYR A 274 -25.04 -6.81 8.10
N LYS A 275 -23.96 -6.25 8.64
CA LYS A 275 -24.00 -4.97 9.38
C LYS A 275 -23.00 -3.96 8.81
N THR A 276 -21.70 -4.27 8.86
CA THR A 276 -20.62 -3.33 8.48
C THR A 276 -20.66 -2.99 7.00
N LEU A 277 -20.65 -3.98 6.12
CA LEU A 277 -20.65 -3.76 4.67
C LEU A 277 -21.90 -3.00 4.20
N PRO A 278 -23.14 -3.40 4.56
CA PRO A 278 -24.34 -2.66 4.16
C PRO A 278 -24.42 -1.25 4.76
N CYS A 279 -23.89 -1.05 5.97
CA CYS A 279 -23.81 0.27 6.60
C CYS A 279 -22.91 1.20 5.77
N LEU A 280 -21.68 0.78 5.48
CA LEU A 280 -20.72 1.56 4.71
C LEU A 280 -21.21 1.82 3.27
N ALA A 281 -21.74 0.78 2.60
CA ALA A 281 -22.27 0.93 1.25
C ALA A 281 -23.42 1.95 1.18
N ARG A 282 -24.31 1.95 2.16
CA ARG A 282 -25.36 2.97 2.29
C ARG A 282 -24.78 4.36 2.53
N LEU A 283 -23.79 4.50 3.42
CA LEU A 283 -23.17 5.79 3.73
C LEU A 283 -22.43 6.43 2.55
N CYS A 284 -22.17 5.68 1.47
CA CYS A 284 -21.64 6.21 0.21
C CYS A 284 -22.69 6.93 -0.65
N SER A 285 -23.99 6.76 -0.37
CA SER A 285 -25.08 7.29 -1.20
C SER A 285 -25.10 8.82 -1.23
N ASP A 286 -25.72 9.39 -2.27
CA ASP A 286 -25.81 10.84 -2.47
C ASP A 286 -26.66 11.57 -1.40
N GLU A 287 -27.30 10.84 -0.47
CA GLU A 287 -28.09 11.43 0.63
C GLU A 287 -27.23 11.96 1.78
N PHE A 288 -25.95 11.56 1.85
CA PHE A 288 -25.03 11.94 2.91
C PHE A 288 -24.06 13.04 2.48
N GLU A 289 -23.49 13.73 3.47
CA GLU A 289 -22.44 14.71 3.25
C GLU A 289 -21.22 14.10 2.55
N GLU A 290 -20.58 14.91 1.72
CA GLU A 290 -19.45 14.49 0.89
C GLU A 290 -18.29 13.88 1.70
N SER A 291 -17.95 14.46 2.85
CA SER A 291 -16.92 13.96 3.78
C SER A 291 -17.25 12.57 4.34
N THR A 292 -18.51 12.36 4.72
CA THR A 292 -19.03 11.07 5.18
C THR A 292 -18.91 10.03 4.07
N ARG A 293 -19.37 10.36 2.86
CA ARG A 293 -19.33 9.46 1.71
C ARG A 293 -17.89 9.06 1.35
N ALA A 294 -16.97 10.02 1.33
CA ALA A 294 -15.55 9.80 1.11
C ALA A 294 -14.96 8.81 2.12
N THR A 295 -15.21 9.04 3.41
CA THR A 295 -14.69 8.20 4.50
C THR A 295 -15.34 6.82 4.51
N ALA A 296 -16.63 6.73 4.18
CA ALA A 296 -17.34 5.46 4.03
C ALA A 296 -16.78 4.64 2.86
N ALA A 297 -16.54 5.26 1.71
CA ALA A 297 -15.94 4.63 0.54
C ALA A 297 -14.52 4.13 0.83
N GLU A 298 -13.70 4.93 1.50
CA GLU A 298 -12.35 4.52 1.93
C GLU A 298 -12.41 3.32 2.90
N THR A 299 -13.31 3.37 3.89
CA THR A 299 -13.45 2.30 4.89
C THR A 299 -13.98 1.01 4.23
N LEU A 300 -14.90 1.12 3.27
CA LEU A 300 -15.43 -0.01 2.50
C LEU A 300 -14.35 -0.62 1.60
N ALA A 301 -13.55 0.23 0.94
CA ALA A 301 -12.41 -0.22 0.14
C ALA A 301 -11.46 -1.07 0.98
N TYR A 302 -11.10 -0.58 2.18
CA TYR A 302 -10.22 -1.33 3.07
C TYR A 302 -10.87 -2.61 3.60
N LEU A 303 -12.18 -2.61 3.85
CA LEU A 303 -12.92 -3.80 4.28
C LEU A 303 -12.86 -4.93 3.25
N ALA A 304 -13.11 -4.62 1.97
CA ALA A 304 -13.25 -5.61 0.91
C ALA A 304 -11.93 -5.94 0.19
N GLU A 305 -10.85 -5.21 0.43
CA GLU A 305 -9.59 -5.27 -0.34
C GLU A 305 -9.04 -6.69 -0.57
N ILE A 306 -9.11 -7.56 0.44
CA ILE A 306 -8.49 -8.90 0.40
C ILE A 306 -9.49 -10.05 0.27
N ASP A 307 -10.79 -9.76 0.15
CA ASP A 307 -11.82 -10.79 0.15
C ASP A 307 -12.74 -10.64 -1.06
N SER A 308 -12.68 -11.62 -1.97
CA SER A 308 -13.45 -11.60 -3.21
C SER A 308 -14.96 -11.70 -3.00
N GLU A 309 -15.42 -12.33 -1.90
CA GLU A 309 -16.85 -12.42 -1.61
C GLU A 309 -17.38 -11.09 -1.10
N LEU A 310 -16.66 -10.42 -0.19
CA LEU A 310 -17.01 -9.07 0.26
C LEU A 310 -17.02 -8.06 -0.91
N GLN A 311 -16.08 -8.18 -1.85
CA GLN A 311 -16.10 -7.39 -3.10
C GLN A 311 -17.39 -7.61 -3.89
N ARG A 312 -17.79 -8.87 -4.08
CA ARG A 312 -19.02 -9.23 -4.79
C ARG A 312 -20.25 -8.70 -4.06
N LEU A 313 -20.35 -8.94 -2.75
CA LEU A 313 -21.46 -8.50 -1.89
C LEU A 313 -21.60 -6.97 -1.87
N ALA A 314 -20.49 -6.24 -1.81
CA ALA A 314 -20.50 -4.79 -1.91
C ALA A 314 -20.98 -4.34 -3.30
N ALA A 315 -20.47 -4.95 -4.38
CA ALA A 315 -20.83 -4.54 -5.74
C ALA A 315 -22.28 -4.89 -6.15
N ILE A 316 -22.95 -5.83 -5.49
CA ILE A 316 -24.39 -6.08 -5.67
C ILE A 316 -25.27 -5.20 -4.78
N SER A 317 -24.69 -4.48 -3.81
CA SER A 317 -25.44 -3.54 -2.98
C SER A 317 -26.00 -2.43 -3.87
N ASN A 318 -27.32 -2.30 -3.88
CA ASN A 318 -28.04 -1.39 -4.79
C ASN A 318 -27.41 0.01 -4.78
N HIS A 319 -27.12 0.51 -5.98
CA HIS A 319 -26.59 1.85 -6.26
C HIS A 319 -25.15 2.16 -5.81
N LEU A 320 -24.42 1.24 -5.16
CA LEU A 320 -23.05 1.56 -4.68
C LEU A 320 -22.14 2.05 -5.82
N ILE A 321 -22.08 1.32 -6.94
CA ILE A 321 -21.24 1.67 -8.09
C ILE A 321 -21.62 3.07 -8.62
N ASN A 322 -22.91 3.36 -8.73
CA ASN A 322 -23.40 4.67 -9.18
C ASN A 322 -23.04 5.78 -8.18
N SER A 323 -23.20 5.54 -6.88
CA SER A 323 -22.85 6.50 -5.83
C SER A 323 -21.36 6.81 -5.79
N LEU A 324 -20.50 5.82 -6.06
CA LEU A 324 -19.06 6.01 -6.22
C LEU A 324 -18.72 6.78 -7.51
N ALA A 325 -19.45 6.53 -8.60
CA ALA A 325 -19.28 7.26 -9.87
C ALA A 325 -19.69 8.73 -9.75
N ASN A 326 -20.67 9.05 -8.89
CA ASN A 326 -20.99 10.42 -8.54
C ASN A 326 -19.93 11.03 -7.61
N LEU A 327 -19.44 10.26 -6.64
CA LEU A 327 -18.45 10.72 -5.66
C LEU A 327 -17.09 11.06 -6.30
N VAL A 328 -16.66 10.32 -7.32
CA VAL A 328 -15.39 10.60 -8.01
C VAL A 328 -15.43 11.91 -8.81
N LYS A 329 -16.62 12.36 -9.23
CA LYS A 329 -16.83 13.64 -9.92
C LYS A 329 -16.79 14.84 -8.95
N CYS A 330 -16.82 14.62 -7.64
CA CYS A 330 -16.66 15.69 -6.66
C CYS A 330 -15.23 16.28 -6.71
N PRO A 331 -15.08 17.61 -6.51
CA PRO A 331 -13.78 18.27 -6.57
C PRO A 331 -12.87 17.97 -5.36
N SER A 332 -13.42 17.46 -4.26
CA SER A 332 -12.63 17.16 -3.06
C SER A 332 -11.68 15.99 -3.27
N VAL A 333 -10.44 16.20 -2.81
CA VAL A 333 -9.40 15.19 -2.73
C VAL A 333 -9.88 13.92 -2.01
N LEU A 334 -10.56 14.07 -0.86
CA LEU A 334 -11.03 12.94 -0.07
C LEU A 334 -12.05 12.10 -0.83
N SER A 335 -12.96 12.75 -1.54
CA SER A 335 -14.02 12.11 -2.33
C SER A 335 -13.43 11.32 -3.49
N ARG A 336 -12.55 11.94 -4.28
CA ARG A 336 -11.85 11.30 -5.39
C ARG A 336 -11.02 10.11 -4.90
N GLN A 337 -10.24 10.31 -3.83
CA GLN A 337 -9.42 9.27 -3.22
C GLN A 337 -10.26 8.08 -2.72
N GLY A 338 -11.30 8.35 -1.93
CA GLY A 338 -12.20 7.32 -1.40
C GLY A 338 -12.91 6.54 -2.49
N ALA A 339 -13.44 7.23 -3.50
CA ALA A 339 -14.12 6.61 -4.64
C ALA A 339 -13.19 5.72 -5.46
N PHE A 340 -12.02 6.23 -5.87
CA PHE A 340 -11.05 5.44 -6.64
C PHE A 340 -10.52 4.23 -5.86
N ARG A 341 -10.25 4.38 -4.55
CA ARG A 341 -9.84 3.24 -3.71
C ARG A 341 -10.93 2.17 -3.65
N CYS A 342 -12.19 2.59 -3.51
CA CYS A 342 -13.31 1.66 -3.47
C CYS A 342 -13.47 0.94 -4.81
N PHE A 343 -13.40 1.66 -5.95
CA PHE A 343 -13.42 1.02 -7.26
C PHE A 343 -12.24 0.05 -7.46
N ALA A 344 -11.04 0.44 -7.05
CA ALA A 344 -9.87 -0.44 -7.13
C ALA A 344 -10.06 -1.75 -6.36
N SER A 345 -10.63 -1.68 -5.16
CA SER A 345 -10.96 -2.86 -4.36
C SER A 345 -12.04 -3.73 -5.00
N LEU A 346 -13.15 -3.14 -5.45
CA LEU A 346 -14.26 -3.88 -6.05
C LEU A 346 -13.86 -4.56 -7.37
N ALA A 347 -13.05 -3.89 -8.19
CA ALA A 347 -12.61 -4.35 -9.50
C ALA A 347 -11.47 -5.41 -9.46
N ALA A 348 -10.92 -5.71 -8.28
CA ALA A 348 -9.68 -6.45 -8.15
C ALA A 348 -9.75 -7.88 -8.74
N ASN A 349 -10.85 -8.60 -8.50
CA ASN A 349 -10.93 -10.04 -8.77
C ASN A 349 -12.08 -10.48 -9.68
N ASP A 350 -13.07 -9.63 -9.97
CA ASP A 350 -14.30 -10.02 -10.67
C ASP A 350 -14.49 -9.23 -11.99
N GLU A 351 -14.66 -9.96 -13.10
CA GLU A 351 -14.79 -9.39 -14.45
C GLU A 351 -16.10 -8.62 -14.65
N GLU A 352 -17.21 -9.14 -14.12
CA GLU A 352 -18.51 -8.48 -14.26
C GLU A 352 -18.55 -7.20 -13.43
N ILE A 353 -17.86 -7.15 -12.29
CA ILE A 353 -17.68 -5.90 -11.54
C ILE A 353 -16.84 -4.89 -12.34
N ARG A 354 -15.71 -5.30 -12.95
CA ARG A 354 -14.90 -4.42 -13.81
C ARG A 354 -15.72 -3.81 -14.94
N LYS A 355 -16.52 -4.64 -15.61
CA LYS A 355 -17.39 -4.21 -16.71
C LYS A 355 -18.45 -3.21 -16.23
N ARG A 356 -19.13 -3.48 -15.13
CA ARG A 356 -20.12 -2.53 -14.58
C ARG A 356 -19.49 -1.20 -14.17
N ILE A 357 -18.28 -1.23 -13.62
CA ILE A 357 -17.54 -0.02 -13.23
C ILE A 357 -17.19 0.79 -14.49
N ILE A 358 -16.55 0.18 -15.49
CA ILE A 358 -16.10 0.91 -16.70
C ILE A 358 -17.25 1.51 -17.52
N GLU A 359 -18.44 0.89 -17.47
CA GLU A 359 -19.65 1.35 -18.16
C GLU A 359 -20.30 2.58 -17.50
N MET A 360 -19.80 3.02 -16.34
CA MET A 360 -20.27 4.25 -15.71
C MET A 360 -19.89 5.47 -16.54
N ASP A 361 -20.90 6.30 -16.82
CA ASP A 361 -20.76 7.51 -17.63
C ASP A 361 -19.65 8.44 -17.12
N GLY A 362 -18.67 8.72 -17.98
CA GLY A 362 -17.54 9.58 -17.69
C GLY A 362 -16.45 8.98 -16.79
N LEU A 363 -16.52 7.69 -16.41
CA LEU A 363 -15.56 7.14 -15.45
C LEU A 363 -14.13 7.13 -15.98
N MET A 364 -13.93 6.78 -17.26
CA MET A 364 -12.58 6.73 -17.83
C MET A 364 -11.94 8.11 -17.92
N GLU A 365 -12.72 9.13 -18.24
CA GLU A 365 -12.31 10.52 -18.21
C GLU A 365 -11.89 10.92 -16.80
N GLU A 366 -12.65 10.53 -15.79
CA GLU A 366 -12.30 10.79 -14.39
C GLU A 366 -11.02 10.07 -13.96
N VAL A 367 -10.82 8.81 -14.39
CA VAL A 367 -9.58 8.06 -14.15
C VAL A 367 -8.40 8.79 -14.78
N LEU A 368 -8.50 9.22 -16.05
CA LEU A 368 -7.45 9.96 -16.75
C LEU A 368 -7.14 11.32 -16.09
N CYS A 369 -8.18 12.04 -15.65
CA CYS A 369 -8.01 13.25 -14.84
C CYS A 369 -7.29 12.94 -13.52
N GLY A 370 -7.65 11.83 -12.87
CA GLY A 370 -7.03 11.34 -11.64
C GLY A 370 -5.54 11.03 -11.81
N LEU A 371 -5.13 10.43 -12.94
CA LEU A 371 -3.70 10.17 -13.24
C LEU A 371 -2.87 11.46 -13.29
N LYS A 372 -3.49 12.58 -13.66
CA LYS A 372 -2.85 13.91 -13.81
C LYS A 372 -3.12 14.84 -12.62
N ASP A 373 -3.77 14.35 -11.57
CA ASP A 373 -4.17 15.17 -10.43
C ASP A 373 -2.94 15.78 -9.73
N SER A 374 -3.07 17.01 -9.23
CA SER A 374 -1.99 17.65 -8.46
C SER A 374 -1.70 16.93 -7.13
N CYS A 375 -2.72 16.29 -6.55
CA CYS A 375 -2.63 15.55 -5.30
C CYS A 375 -2.06 14.13 -5.52
N PRO A 376 -0.90 13.79 -4.93
CA PRO A 376 -0.28 12.47 -5.06
C PRO A 376 -1.19 11.30 -4.66
N GLU A 377 -2.02 11.50 -3.64
CA GLU A 377 -2.91 10.50 -3.07
C GLU A 377 -4.08 10.17 -4.01
N VAL A 378 -4.59 11.17 -4.74
CA VAL A 378 -5.58 10.98 -5.80
C VAL A 378 -4.94 10.28 -6.98
N ARG A 379 -3.75 10.71 -7.42
CA ARG A 379 -3.01 10.03 -8.50
C ARG A 379 -2.81 8.55 -8.21
N LEU A 380 -2.28 8.22 -7.02
CA LEU A 380 -2.08 6.84 -6.62
C LEU A 380 -3.38 6.03 -6.61
N SER A 381 -4.46 6.61 -6.09
CA SER A 381 -5.77 5.94 -6.04
C SER A 381 -6.35 5.71 -7.44
N ALA A 382 -6.22 6.68 -8.34
CA ALA A 382 -6.63 6.56 -9.73
C ALA A 382 -5.81 5.49 -10.49
N VAL A 383 -4.49 5.45 -10.31
CA VAL A 383 -3.63 4.39 -10.88
C VAL A 383 -4.02 3.01 -10.33
N ARG A 384 -4.34 2.90 -9.03
CA ARG A 384 -4.84 1.63 -8.45
C ARG A 384 -6.15 1.18 -9.06
N CYS A 385 -7.07 2.12 -9.28
CA CYS A 385 -8.33 1.84 -9.98
C CYS A 385 -8.05 1.32 -11.39
N LEU A 386 -7.23 2.03 -12.16
CA LEU A 386 -6.82 1.63 -13.52
C LEU A 386 -6.11 0.28 -13.54
N HIS A 387 -5.26 0.00 -12.56
CA HIS A 387 -4.56 -1.27 -12.41
C HIS A 387 -5.53 -2.44 -12.20
N SER A 388 -6.55 -2.28 -11.36
CA SER A 388 -7.59 -3.29 -11.18
C SER A 388 -8.38 -3.51 -12.47
N LEU A 389 -8.76 -2.43 -13.15
CA LEU A 389 -9.47 -2.50 -14.43
C LEU A 389 -8.62 -3.15 -15.54
N SER A 390 -7.29 -2.92 -15.55
CA SER A 390 -6.37 -3.46 -16.57
C SER A 390 -6.18 -4.98 -16.50
N ARG A 391 -6.72 -5.65 -15.49
CA ARG A 391 -6.78 -7.12 -15.43
C ARG A 391 -7.81 -7.72 -16.40
N SER A 392 -8.72 -6.92 -16.95
CA SER A 392 -9.67 -7.37 -17.96
C SER A 392 -9.04 -7.38 -19.35
N VAL A 393 -9.00 -8.57 -19.97
CA VAL A 393 -8.57 -8.73 -21.37
C VAL A 393 -9.46 -7.92 -22.33
N GLN A 394 -10.76 -7.85 -22.07
CA GLN A 394 -11.69 -7.13 -22.93
C GLN A 394 -11.39 -5.62 -22.89
N LEU A 395 -11.21 -5.05 -21.70
CA LEU A 395 -10.93 -3.62 -21.55
C LEU A 395 -9.58 -3.21 -22.14
N LEU A 396 -8.57 -4.07 -22.03
CA LEU A 396 -7.25 -3.87 -22.65
C LEU A 396 -7.34 -3.73 -24.17
N ARG A 397 -8.28 -4.42 -24.83
CA ARG A 397 -8.43 -4.44 -26.29
C ARG A 397 -9.29 -3.31 -26.85
N THR A 398 -10.19 -2.75 -26.03
CA THR A 398 -11.15 -1.73 -26.47
C THR A 398 -10.91 -0.42 -25.74
N THR A 399 -11.53 -0.24 -24.56
CA THR A 399 -11.60 1.02 -23.84
C THR A 399 -10.23 1.62 -23.54
N PHE A 400 -9.27 0.79 -23.14
CA PHE A 400 -7.91 1.26 -22.79
C PHE A 400 -7.15 1.76 -24.02
N GLN A 401 -7.38 1.12 -25.17
CA GLN A 401 -6.80 1.53 -26.43
C GLN A 401 -7.44 2.83 -26.93
N ASP A 402 -8.78 2.91 -26.91
CA ASP A 402 -9.53 4.10 -27.35
C ASP A 402 -9.11 5.36 -26.59
N HIS A 403 -8.73 5.20 -25.32
CA HIS A 403 -8.29 6.29 -24.44
C HIS A 403 -6.76 6.46 -24.40
N SER A 404 -5.99 5.61 -25.09
CA SER A 404 -4.52 5.63 -25.10
C SER A 404 -3.91 5.70 -23.68
N VAL A 405 -4.44 4.91 -22.75
CA VAL A 405 -4.10 5.00 -21.31
C VAL A 405 -2.61 4.75 -21.00
N TRP A 406 -1.90 4.12 -21.92
CA TRP A 406 -0.46 3.89 -21.82
C TRP A 406 0.34 5.20 -21.79
N ARG A 407 -0.13 6.26 -22.47
CA ARG A 407 0.54 7.58 -22.51
C ARG A 407 0.71 8.20 -21.12
N PRO A 408 -0.38 8.48 -20.38
CA PRO A 408 -0.25 9.07 -19.05
C PRO A 408 0.50 8.16 -18.07
N LEU A 409 0.49 6.84 -18.25
CA LEU A 409 1.29 5.93 -17.43
C LEU A 409 2.79 6.08 -17.70
N MET A 410 3.20 6.21 -18.96
CA MET A 410 4.59 6.48 -19.33
C MET A 410 5.06 7.87 -18.85
N ASP A 411 4.18 8.88 -18.95
CA ASP A 411 4.46 10.23 -18.44
C ASP A 411 4.72 10.21 -16.92
N LEU A 412 3.93 9.44 -16.16
CA LEU A 412 4.09 9.30 -14.71
C LEU A 412 5.45 8.70 -14.30
N LEU A 413 6.01 7.80 -15.11
CA LEU A 413 7.34 7.23 -14.85
C LEU A 413 8.48 8.22 -15.10
N SER A 414 8.25 9.22 -15.95
CA SER A 414 9.25 10.25 -16.26
C SER A 414 9.35 11.34 -15.17
N GLY A 415 8.36 11.43 -14.28
CA GLY A 415 8.18 12.53 -13.32
C GLY A 415 8.68 12.28 -11.89
N ASP A 416 9.66 11.40 -11.68
CA ASP A 416 10.19 10.99 -10.36
C ASP A 416 9.08 10.60 -9.35
N PRO A 417 8.29 9.55 -9.65
CA PRO A 417 7.19 9.13 -8.80
C PRO A 417 7.67 8.53 -7.48
N SER A 418 6.81 8.58 -6.44
CA SER A 418 7.07 7.80 -5.22
C SER A 418 7.16 6.30 -5.53
N LEU A 419 7.92 5.55 -4.73
CA LEU A 419 8.09 4.10 -4.90
C LEU A 419 6.76 3.35 -5.03
N GLU A 420 5.77 3.71 -4.21
CA GLU A 420 4.44 3.11 -4.23
C GLU A 420 3.72 3.39 -5.55
N LEU A 421 3.75 4.64 -6.03
CA LEU A 421 3.15 5.02 -7.31
C LEU A 421 3.86 4.31 -8.48
N GLN A 422 5.19 4.32 -8.49
CA GLN A 422 6.01 3.67 -9.52
C GLN A 422 5.69 2.17 -9.60
N THR A 423 5.53 1.51 -8.46
CA THR A 423 5.19 0.08 -8.40
C THR A 423 3.84 -0.21 -9.04
N VAL A 424 2.80 0.56 -8.72
CA VAL A 424 1.47 0.34 -9.30
C VAL A 424 1.43 0.71 -10.78
N VAL A 425 2.10 1.80 -11.19
CA VAL A 425 2.21 2.19 -12.60
C VAL A 425 2.88 1.08 -13.42
N THR A 426 4.03 0.58 -12.96
CA THR A 426 4.77 -0.48 -13.65
C THR A 426 4.02 -1.83 -13.65
N SER A 427 3.29 -2.17 -12.59
CA SER A 427 2.38 -3.34 -12.60
C SER A 427 1.21 -3.16 -13.56
N THR A 428 0.73 -1.94 -13.77
CA THR A 428 -0.30 -1.65 -14.79
C THR A 428 0.25 -1.81 -16.19
N ILE A 429 1.48 -1.32 -16.42
CA ILE A 429 2.20 -1.50 -17.69
C ILE A 429 2.43 -2.99 -18.00
N CYS A 430 2.74 -3.83 -17.00
CA CYS A 430 2.87 -5.27 -17.21
C CYS A 430 1.61 -5.86 -17.90
N ASN A 431 0.41 -5.43 -17.49
CA ASN A 431 -0.85 -5.88 -18.09
C ASN A 431 -1.05 -5.32 -19.51
N LEU A 432 -0.60 -4.09 -19.77
CA LEU A 432 -0.67 -3.45 -21.10
C LEU A 432 0.32 -4.03 -22.12
N LEU A 433 1.32 -4.80 -21.67
CA LEU A 433 2.31 -5.43 -22.53
C LEU A 433 1.98 -6.88 -22.92
N LEU A 434 0.82 -7.37 -22.50
CA LEU A 434 0.31 -8.67 -22.94
C LEU A 434 0.07 -8.64 -24.46
N GLU A 435 0.31 -9.76 -25.14
CA GLU A 435 0.28 -9.87 -26.61
C GLU A 435 -0.99 -9.31 -27.25
N PHE A 436 -2.13 -9.49 -26.60
CA PHE A 436 -3.41 -9.04 -27.12
C PHE A 436 -3.71 -7.56 -26.89
N SER A 437 -2.86 -6.83 -26.16
CA SER A 437 -3.07 -5.40 -25.91
C SER A 437 -2.45 -4.56 -27.03
N PRO A 438 -3.22 -3.69 -27.70
CA PRO A 438 -2.69 -2.83 -28.77
C PRO A 438 -1.78 -1.69 -28.25
N ALA A 439 -1.57 -1.60 -26.93
CA ALA A 439 -0.64 -0.66 -26.32
C ALA A 439 0.83 -1.09 -26.45
N LYS A 440 1.09 -2.36 -26.79
CA LYS A 440 2.43 -2.95 -26.83
C LYS A 440 3.33 -2.27 -27.86
N GLU A 441 2.89 -2.15 -29.10
CA GLU A 441 3.63 -1.55 -30.21
C GLU A 441 4.01 -0.07 -29.96
N PRO A 442 3.08 0.84 -29.64
CA PRO A 442 3.44 2.24 -29.42
C PRO A 442 4.34 2.43 -28.20
N MET A 443 4.24 1.59 -27.17
CA MET A 443 5.15 1.63 -26.03
C MET A 443 6.57 1.19 -26.42
N LEU A 444 6.70 0.16 -27.26
CA LEU A 444 7.98 -0.29 -27.79
C LEU A 444 8.68 0.84 -28.58
N GLU A 445 7.94 1.56 -29.43
CA GLU A 445 8.44 2.69 -30.22
C GLU A 445 8.96 3.85 -29.35
N LEU A 446 8.39 4.03 -28.16
CA LEU A 446 8.77 5.10 -27.22
C LEU A 446 9.83 4.67 -26.20
N GLY A 447 10.59 3.61 -26.48
CA GLY A 447 11.72 3.21 -25.65
C GLY A 447 11.32 2.48 -24.36
N ALA A 448 10.18 1.79 -24.36
CA ALA A 448 9.80 0.99 -23.19
C ALA A 448 10.83 -0.09 -22.84
N VAL A 449 11.57 -0.64 -23.81
CA VAL A 449 12.58 -1.69 -23.53
C VAL A 449 13.67 -1.14 -22.60
N GLU A 450 14.19 0.04 -22.89
CA GLU A 450 15.23 0.72 -22.13
C GLU A 450 14.75 1.01 -20.70
N MET A 451 13.57 1.64 -20.57
CA MET A 451 12.95 1.93 -19.28
C MET A 451 12.71 0.66 -18.45
N LEU A 452 12.21 -0.42 -19.06
CA LEU A 452 11.96 -1.68 -18.37
C LEU A 452 13.27 -2.37 -17.93
N CYS A 453 14.33 -2.26 -18.73
CA CYS A 453 15.66 -2.74 -18.36
C CYS A 453 16.22 -1.96 -17.16
N GLU A 454 16.04 -0.63 -17.12
CA GLU A 454 16.42 0.20 -15.97
C GLU A 454 15.70 -0.23 -14.68
N LEU A 455 14.39 -0.53 -14.75
CA LEU A 455 13.63 -1.05 -13.60
C LEU A 455 14.24 -2.35 -13.04
N THR A 456 14.81 -3.20 -13.89
CA THR A 456 15.47 -4.42 -13.41
C THR A 456 16.66 -4.12 -12.51
N ASN A 457 17.29 -2.94 -12.59
CA ASN A 457 18.42 -2.55 -11.74
C ASN A 457 18.02 -1.93 -10.40
N HIS A 458 16.71 -1.75 -10.15
CA HIS A 458 16.23 -1.05 -8.98
C HIS A 458 16.53 -1.82 -7.67
N VAL A 459 16.78 -1.10 -6.57
CA VAL A 459 17.06 -1.70 -5.25
C VAL A 459 15.85 -2.43 -4.65
N ASP A 460 14.65 -1.93 -4.94
CA ASP A 460 13.38 -2.52 -4.52
C ASP A 460 13.02 -3.76 -5.37
N PRO A 461 12.80 -4.94 -4.76
CA PRO A 461 12.45 -6.16 -5.48
C PRO A 461 11.14 -6.09 -6.28
N ALA A 462 10.14 -5.30 -5.86
CA ALA A 462 8.87 -5.21 -6.58
C ALA A 462 9.04 -4.54 -7.95
N LEU A 463 9.90 -3.50 -8.03
CA LEU A 463 10.21 -2.86 -9.31
C LEU A 463 11.08 -3.75 -10.20
N ARG A 464 12.03 -4.50 -9.64
CA ARG A 464 12.78 -5.51 -10.41
C ARG A 464 11.88 -6.60 -10.97
N LEU A 465 10.93 -7.08 -10.16
CA LEU A 465 9.93 -8.05 -10.56
C LEU A 465 9.07 -7.50 -11.72
N ASN A 466 8.57 -6.28 -11.59
CA ASN A 466 7.78 -5.64 -12.64
C ASN A 466 8.59 -5.44 -13.93
N GLY A 467 9.86 -5.00 -13.85
CA GLY A 467 10.73 -4.87 -15.02
C GLY A 467 10.93 -6.20 -15.75
N SER A 468 11.26 -7.26 -15.00
CA SER A 468 11.48 -8.61 -15.55
C SER A 468 10.19 -9.18 -16.16
N TRP A 469 9.05 -8.98 -15.48
CA TRP A 469 7.75 -9.44 -15.96
C TRP A 469 7.28 -8.68 -17.21
N ALA A 470 7.44 -7.37 -17.24
CA ALA A 470 7.12 -6.55 -18.40
C ALA A 470 7.96 -6.93 -19.62
N LEU A 471 9.28 -7.15 -19.45
CA LEU A 471 10.15 -7.65 -20.52
C LEU A 471 9.72 -9.05 -20.99
N MET A 472 9.37 -9.94 -20.07
CA MET A 472 8.84 -11.26 -20.41
C MET A 472 7.59 -11.16 -21.30
N ASN A 473 6.63 -10.31 -20.94
CA ASN A 473 5.41 -10.07 -21.73
C ASN A 473 5.74 -9.43 -23.09
N MET A 474 6.68 -8.47 -23.10
CA MET A 474 7.16 -7.82 -24.32
C MET A 474 7.78 -8.84 -25.30
N ALA A 475 8.59 -9.78 -24.81
CA ALA A 475 9.25 -10.79 -25.63
C ALA A 475 8.30 -11.88 -26.17
N PHE A 476 7.13 -12.07 -25.55
CA PHE A 476 6.17 -13.08 -25.97
C PHE A 476 5.60 -12.74 -27.36
N GLN A 477 5.71 -13.70 -28.29
CA GLN A 477 5.34 -13.56 -29.71
C GLN A 477 5.92 -12.31 -30.41
N ALA A 478 7.04 -11.77 -29.92
CA ALA A 478 7.66 -10.61 -30.54
C ALA A 478 8.49 -10.98 -31.78
N GLU A 479 8.65 -10.02 -32.69
CA GLU A 479 9.55 -10.14 -33.83
C GLU A 479 11.02 -10.28 -33.38
N GLN A 480 11.84 -10.85 -34.27
CA GLN A 480 13.26 -11.11 -34.01
C GLN A 480 14.00 -9.86 -33.51
N HIS A 481 13.82 -8.73 -34.21
CA HIS A 481 14.52 -7.49 -33.90
C HIS A 481 14.20 -6.97 -32.49
N VAL A 482 12.97 -7.18 -32.00
CA VAL A 482 12.55 -6.81 -30.65
C VAL A 482 13.22 -7.70 -29.62
N LYS A 483 13.26 -9.01 -29.85
CA LYS A 483 13.94 -9.96 -28.95
C LYS A 483 15.44 -9.67 -28.85
N THR A 484 16.08 -9.41 -29.99
CA THR A 484 17.48 -8.99 -30.07
C THR A 484 17.70 -7.66 -29.33
N LYS A 485 16.80 -6.68 -29.50
CA LYS A 485 16.86 -5.42 -28.73
C LYS A 485 16.79 -5.69 -27.23
N ILE A 486 15.85 -6.51 -26.76
CA ILE A 486 15.69 -6.82 -25.33
C ILE A 486 16.96 -7.43 -24.74
N ILE A 487 17.51 -8.49 -25.34
CA ILE A 487 18.69 -9.17 -24.78
C ILE A 487 19.92 -8.26 -24.79
N ASN A 488 20.10 -7.46 -25.85
CA ASN A 488 21.24 -6.55 -25.98
C ASN A 488 21.14 -5.36 -25.02
N THR A 489 19.95 -4.81 -24.80
CA THR A 489 19.74 -3.69 -23.87
C THR A 489 19.80 -4.15 -22.41
N LEU A 490 19.21 -5.31 -22.08
CA LEU A 490 19.24 -5.84 -20.71
C LEU A 490 20.66 -6.28 -20.33
N GLY A 491 21.38 -6.91 -21.26
CA GLY A 491 22.71 -7.47 -21.04
C GLY A 491 22.67 -8.81 -20.30
N THR A 492 23.54 -9.72 -20.71
CA THR A 492 23.65 -11.08 -20.16
C THR A 492 24.11 -11.09 -18.69
N ASP A 493 24.96 -10.14 -18.30
CA ASP A 493 25.38 -9.96 -16.90
C ASP A 493 24.18 -9.65 -16.00
N ARG A 494 23.23 -8.82 -16.47
CA ARG A 494 22.05 -8.50 -15.69
C ARG A 494 21.10 -9.68 -15.60
N ILE A 495 20.91 -10.42 -16.69
CA ILE A 495 20.14 -11.68 -16.68
C ILE A 495 20.71 -12.63 -15.62
N PHE A 496 22.03 -12.80 -15.58
CA PHE A 496 22.69 -13.65 -14.60
C PHE A 496 22.43 -13.18 -13.16
N GLN A 497 22.50 -11.87 -12.91
CA GLN A 497 22.19 -11.30 -11.60
C GLN A 497 20.72 -11.49 -11.20
N LEU A 498 19.77 -11.38 -12.14
CA LEU A 498 18.34 -11.59 -11.88
C LEU A 498 17.99 -13.05 -11.59
N LEU A 499 18.70 -14.00 -12.21
CA LEU A 499 18.54 -15.43 -11.93
C LEU A 499 19.15 -15.86 -10.59
N GLY A 500 20.07 -15.06 -10.03
CA GLY A 500 20.59 -15.20 -8.67
C GLY A 500 19.89 -14.30 -7.64
N ASP A 501 18.73 -13.72 -7.96
CA ASP A 501 18.00 -12.87 -7.01
C ASP A 501 17.46 -13.70 -5.83
N ARG A 502 17.27 -13.05 -4.67
CA ARG A 502 16.70 -13.72 -3.49
C ARG A 502 15.20 -13.96 -3.61
N ASP A 503 14.52 -13.20 -4.47
CA ASP A 503 13.09 -13.35 -4.73
C ASP A 503 12.86 -14.31 -5.91
N GLU A 504 12.37 -15.52 -5.62
CA GLU A 504 12.08 -16.55 -6.61
C GLU A 504 11.09 -16.10 -7.70
N ARG A 505 10.24 -15.11 -7.40
CA ARG A 505 9.33 -14.54 -8.41
C ARG A 505 10.10 -13.81 -9.50
N ILE A 506 11.20 -13.15 -9.16
CA ILE A 506 12.08 -12.47 -10.13
C ILE A 506 12.79 -13.51 -11.00
N ILE A 507 13.32 -14.57 -10.39
CA ILE A 507 13.93 -15.70 -11.10
C ILE A 507 12.92 -16.30 -12.10
N MET A 508 11.71 -16.59 -11.64
CA MET A 508 10.64 -17.17 -12.47
C MET A 508 10.30 -16.29 -13.68
N LYS A 509 10.18 -14.97 -13.50
CA LYS A 509 9.91 -14.04 -14.62
C LYS A 509 11.10 -13.90 -15.55
N THR A 510 12.32 -13.97 -15.04
CA THR A 510 13.55 -13.93 -15.86
C THR A 510 13.71 -15.20 -16.68
N LEU A 511 13.41 -16.38 -16.14
CA LEU A 511 13.36 -17.63 -16.89
C LEU A 511 12.25 -17.59 -17.96
N GLY A 512 11.07 -17.05 -17.61
CA GLY A 512 10.01 -16.82 -18.57
C GLY A 512 10.46 -15.90 -19.72
N LEU A 513 11.21 -14.84 -19.43
CA LEU A 513 11.79 -13.96 -20.44
C LEU A 513 12.75 -14.74 -21.35
N LEU A 514 13.71 -15.49 -20.79
CA LEU A 514 14.64 -16.30 -21.59
C LEU A 514 13.92 -17.32 -22.47
N ARG A 515 12.90 -17.99 -21.93
CA ARG A 515 12.05 -18.91 -22.69
C ARG A 515 11.36 -18.21 -23.86
N ASN A 516 10.84 -16.99 -23.64
CA ASN A 516 10.18 -16.22 -24.69
C ASN A 516 11.16 -15.70 -25.74
N LEU A 517 12.38 -15.33 -25.35
CA LEU A 517 13.45 -14.99 -26.28
C LEU A 517 13.80 -16.19 -27.17
N LEU A 518 13.88 -17.38 -26.57
CA LEU A 518 14.29 -18.63 -27.19
C LEU A 518 13.09 -19.52 -27.56
N SER A 519 12.10 -19.01 -28.30
CA SER A 519 10.88 -19.78 -28.63
C SER A 519 10.65 -20.08 -30.12
N ASN A 520 11.33 -19.37 -31.02
CA ASN A 520 11.23 -19.59 -32.48
C ASN A 520 12.59 -20.03 -33.01
N THR A 521 12.62 -21.05 -33.87
CA THR A 521 13.84 -21.63 -34.43
C THR A 521 14.82 -20.59 -34.99
N LEU A 522 14.34 -19.63 -35.81
CA LEU A 522 15.20 -18.62 -36.40
C LEU A 522 15.79 -17.68 -35.33
N HIS A 523 14.96 -17.31 -34.34
CA HIS A 523 15.38 -16.40 -33.27
C HIS A 523 16.35 -17.11 -32.31
N ILE A 524 16.15 -18.41 -32.06
CA ILE A 524 17.03 -19.24 -31.24
C ILE A 524 18.43 -19.26 -31.86
N GLU A 525 18.55 -19.53 -33.16
CA GLU A 525 19.87 -19.57 -33.82
C GLU A 525 20.60 -18.22 -33.75
N THR A 526 19.89 -17.12 -33.99
CA THR A 526 20.49 -15.78 -33.90
C THR A 526 20.95 -15.45 -32.48
N ILE A 527 20.12 -15.71 -31.47
CA ILE A 527 20.46 -15.39 -30.07
C ILE A 527 21.59 -16.31 -29.58
N MET A 528 21.53 -17.60 -29.88
CA MET A 528 22.54 -18.55 -29.41
C MET A 528 23.89 -18.37 -30.12
N SER A 529 23.91 -17.97 -31.39
CA SER A 529 25.18 -17.72 -32.09
C SER A 529 25.98 -16.57 -31.47
N GLU A 530 25.31 -15.59 -30.86
CA GLU A 530 25.94 -14.46 -30.17
C GLU A 530 26.13 -14.68 -28.65
N HIS A 531 25.18 -15.33 -27.97
CA HIS A 531 25.08 -15.35 -26.49
C HIS A 531 25.04 -16.76 -25.87
N ALA A 532 25.40 -17.81 -26.61
CA ALA A 532 25.28 -19.19 -26.12
C ALA A 532 25.97 -19.43 -24.77
N THR A 533 27.21 -18.96 -24.62
CA THR A 533 28.02 -19.20 -23.41
C THR A 533 27.31 -18.64 -22.18
N GLU A 534 26.82 -17.42 -22.27
CA GLU A 534 26.17 -16.70 -21.19
C GLU A 534 24.80 -17.28 -20.87
N VAL A 535 24.01 -17.61 -21.90
CA VAL A 535 22.68 -18.24 -21.74
C VAL A 535 22.81 -19.60 -21.07
N LEU A 536 23.73 -20.46 -21.53
CA LEU A 536 23.94 -21.79 -20.95
C LEU A 536 24.49 -21.69 -19.51
N ARG A 537 25.38 -20.73 -19.23
CA ARG A 537 25.86 -20.45 -17.86
C ARG A 537 24.73 -20.01 -16.94
N ALA A 538 23.85 -19.14 -17.42
CA ALA A 538 22.68 -18.65 -16.70
C ALA A 538 21.70 -19.78 -16.35
N VAL A 539 21.43 -20.67 -17.30
CA VAL A 539 20.58 -21.84 -17.06
C VAL A 539 21.25 -22.84 -16.11
N CYS A 540 22.56 -23.09 -16.25
CA CYS A 540 23.32 -23.94 -15.33
C CYS A 540 23.20 -23.49 -13.89
N LEU A 541 23.35 -22.19 -13.63
CA LEU A 541 23.23 -21.61 -12.28
C LEU A 541 21.92 -22.05 -11.60
N VAL A 542 20.80 -21.93 -12.31
CA VAL A 542 19.48 -22.29 -11.78
C VAL A 542 19.35 -23.80 -11.53
N LEU A 543 19.96 -24.63 -12.38
CA LEU A 543 19.96 -26.09 -12.20
C LEU A 543 20.85 -26.54 -11.03
N ASP A 544 21.95 -25.83 -10.78
CA ASP A 544 22.90 -26.08 -9.69
C ASP A 544 22.33 -25.68 -8.32
N ASP A 545 21.73 -24.49 -8.24
CA ASP A 545 21.24 -23.94 -6.99
C ASP A 545 20.04 -24.73 -6.41
N PRO A 546 19.81 -24.69 -5.09
CA PRO A 546 18.79 -25.48 -4.41
C PRO A 546 17.37 -24.90 -4.60
N HIS A 547 16.98 -24.60 -5.83
CA HIS A 547 15.65 -24.09 -6.16
C HIS A 547 14.58 -25.19 -6.19
N PRO A 548 13.29 -24.83 -5.99
CA PRO A 548 12.16 -25.74 -6.17
C PRO A 548 12.11 -26.36 -7.58
N PRO A 549 11.57 -27.59 -7.73
CA PRO A 549 11.45 -28.25 -9.03
C PRO A 549 10.78 -27.40 -10.12
N GLU A 550 9.79 -26.59 -9.76
CA GLU A 550 9.06 -25.68 -10.67
C GLU A 550 9.99 -24.66 -11.35
N VAL A 551 11.01 -24.18 -10.63
CA VAL A 551 11.98 -23.21 -11.16
C VAL A 551 12.94 -23.93 -12.11
N LYS A 552 13.45 -25.10 -11.72
CA LYS A 552 14.36 -25.91 -12.54
C LYS A 552 13.68 -26.46 -13.80
N GLU A 553 12.38 -26.75 -13.72
CA GLU A 553 11.56 -27.11 -14.87
C GLU A 553 11.60 -26.01 -15.95
N GLN A 554 11.49 -24.73 -15.58
CA GLN A 554 11.59 -23.64 -16.58
C GLN A 554 12.96 -23.59 -17.26
N ALA A 555 14.04 -23.84 -16.51
CA ALA A 555 15.39 -23.98 -17.05
C ALA A 555 15.50 -25.14 -18.05
N LEU A 556 14.91 -26.31 -17.75
CA LEU A 556 14.85 -27.45 -18.66
C LEU A 556 14.04 -27.15 -19.93
N ILE A 557 12.94 -26.39 -19.81
CA ILE A 557 12.16 -25.96 -20.99
C ILE A 557 12.99 -25.04 -21.90
N ILE A 558 13.81 -24.14 -21.35
CA ILE A 558 14.71 -23.30 -22.14
C ILE A 558 15.73 -24.16 -22.89
N ILE A 559 16.37 -25.13 -22.20
CA ILE A 559 17.31 -26.07 -22.83
C ILE A 559 16.60 -26.84 -23.93
N SER A 560 15.39 -27.32 -23.67
CA SER A 560 14.58 -28.04 -24.65
C SER A 560 14.34 -27.20 -25.90
N ASN A 561 13.97 -25.93 -25.76
CA ASN A 561 13.81 -25.05 -26.90
C ASN A 561 15.11 -24.89 -27.70
N ILE A 562 16.24 -24.70 -27.01
CA ILE A 562 17.55 -24.62 -27.65
C ILE A 562 17.84 -25.91 -28.45
N THR A 563 17.64 -27.09 -27.84
CA THR A 563 17.90 -28.38 -28.51
C THR A 563 17.02 -28.64 -29.73
N ALA A 564 15.78 -28.15 -29.72
CA ALA A 564 14.86 -28.28 -30.85
C ALA A 564 15.11 -27.23 -31.95
N GLY A 565 15.59 -26.04 -31.56
CA GLY A 565 15.68 -24.88 -32.43
C GLY A 565 17.05 -24.64 -33.06
N ALA A 566 18.14 -24.97 -32.37
CA ALA A 566 19.50 -24.75 -32.85
C ALA A 566 19.88 -25.80 -33.91
N ARG A 567 20.14 -25.36 -35.14
CA ARG A 567 20.43 -26.23 -36.29
C ARG A 567 21.90 -26.24 -36.65
N ASP A 568 22.59 -25.11 -36.49
CA ASP A 568 23.96 -24.96 -36.97
C ASP A 568 24.98 -25.53 -35.98
N LYS A 569 24.66 -25.50 -34.68
CA LYS A 569 25.55 -25.97 -33.62
C LYS A 569 24.79 -26.60 -32.47
N ASP A 570 25.35 -27.69 -31.94
CA ASP A 570 24.84 -28.38 -30.77
C ASP A 570 25.33 -27.79 -29.46
N TYR A 571 24.85 -26.59 -29.14
CA TYR A 571 25.24 -25.85 -27.93
C TYR A 571 25.11 -26.68 -26.65
N VAL A 572 24.05 -27.51 -26.54
CA VAL A 572 23.77 -28.31 -25.34
C VAL A 572 24.69 -29.53 -25.23
N LEU A 573 24.91 -30.30 -26.32
CA LEU A 573 25.80 -31.47 -26.28
C LEU A 573 27.27 -31.10 -26.06
N GLN A 574 27.66 -29.87 -26.41
CA GLN A 574 29.02 -29.36 -26.18
C GLN A 574 29.24 -28.87 -24.74
N ASP A 575 28.18 -28.70 -23.95
CA ASP A 575 28.28 -28.29 -22.55
C ASP A 575 28.14 -29.52 -21.64
N GLU A 576 29.29 -30.03 -21.17
CA GLU A 576 29.38 -31.20 -20.30
C GLU A 576 28.58 -31.05 -19.01
N LYS A 577 28.50 -29.82 -18.45
CA LYS A 577 27.77 -29.58 -17.20
C LYS A 577 26.28 -29.73 -17.42
N ILE A 578 25.75 -29.16 -18.50
CA ILE A 578 24.33 -29.26 -18.83
C ILE A 578 23.95 -30.71 -19.13
N ILE A 579 24.73 -31.41 -19.97
CA ILE A 579 24.45 -32.81 -20.30
C ILE A 579 24.43 -33.69 -19.06
N LYS A 580 25.42 -33.52 -18.17
CA LYS A 580 25.45 -34.24 -16.89
C LYS A 580 24.21 -33.94 -16.05
N LYS A 581 23.77 -32.68 -15.98
CA LYS A 581 22.56 -32.30 -15.23
C LYS A 581 21.30 -32.90 -15.81
N ILE A 582 21.11 -32.88 -17.13
CA ILE A 582 19.96 -33.51 -17.79
C ILE A 582 19.93 -35.00 -17.43
N ARG A 583 21.08 -35.68 -17.52
CA ARG A 583 21.20 -37.09 -17.16
C ARG A 583 20.84 -37.35 -15.70
N ASP A 584 21.37 -36.54 -14.78
CA ASP A 584 21.11 -36.69 -13.35
C ASP A 584 19.62 -36.43 -13.02
N PHE A 585 18.97 -35.48 -13.71
CA PHE A 585 17.54 -35.19 -13.54
C PHE A 585 16.61 -36.26 -14.13
N LEU A 586 17.07 -37.04 -15.11
CA LEU A 586 16.28 -38.13 -15.67
C LEU A 586 15.92 -39.19 -14.62
N VAL A 587 16.76 -39.37 -13.60
CA VAL A 587 16.55 -40.31 -12.48
C VAL A 587 16.32 -39.59 -11.14
N ALA A 588 16.01 -38.29 -11.18
CA ALA A 588 15.66 -37.54 -9.97
C ALA A 588 14.37 -38.08 -9.33
N SER A 589 14.16 -37.81 -8.04
CA SER A 589 12.93 -38.22 -7.34
C SER A 589 11.69 -37.44 -7.79
N ASP A 590 11.87 -36.23 -8.31
CA ASP A 590 10.78 -35.34 -8.72
C ASP A 590 10.35 -35.58 -10.17
N LYS A 591 9.05 -35.77 -10.39
CA LYS A 591 8.49 -36.10 -11.71
C LYS A 591 8.60 -34.96 -12.72
N LYS A 592 8.54 -33.68 -12.30
CA LYS A 592 8.66 -32.54 -13.23
C LYS A 592 10.07 -32.49 -13.81
N LEU A 593 11.07 -32.76 -12.97
CA LEU A 593 12.47 -32.83 -13.40
C LEU A 593 12.70 -34.01 -14.35
N GLN A 594 12.15 -35.19 -14.05
CA GLN A 594 12.22 -36.36 -14.93
C GLN A 594 11.61 -36.06 -16.30
N MET A 595 10.38 -35.50 -16.32
CA MET A 595 9.68 -35.16 -17.56
C MET A 595 10.43 -34.10 -18.36
N GLY A 596 10.93 -33.05 -17.72
CA GLY A 596 11.72 -32.01 -18.38
C GLY A 596 13.01 -32.56 -18.98
N ALA A 597 13.74 -33.41 -18.24
CA ALA A 597 14.96 -34.04 -18.73
C ALA A 597 14.69 -35.01 -19.90
N LEU A 598 13.63 -35.81 -19.82
CA LEU A 598 13.21 -36.70 -20.90
C LEU A 598 12.86 -35.91 -22.17
N PHE A 599 12.18 -34.77 -22.02
CA PHE A 599 11.81 -33.93 -23.15
C PHE A 599 13.02 -33.31 -23.85
N VAL A 600 14.04 -32.88 -23.08
CA VAL A 600 15.33 -32.44 -23.64
C VAL A 600 16.01 -33.59 -24.40
N LEU A 601 16.06 -34.79 -23.81
CA LEU A 601 16.67 -35.97 -24.43
C LEU A 601 15.97 -36.35 -25.75
N ARG A 602 14.63 -36.31 -25.78
CA ARG A 602 13.82 -36.55 -26.98
C ARG A 602 14.26 -35.65 -28.14
N ASN A 603 14.40 -34.34 -27.90
CA ASN A 603 14.83 -33.40 -28.93
C ASN A 603 16.28 -33.64 -29.37
N LEU A 604 17.15 -34.06 -28.45
CA LEU A 604 18.53 -34.44 -28.81
C LEU A 604 18.56 -35.69 -29.72
N LEU A 605 17.64 -36.63 -29.51
CA LEU A 605 17.50 -37.85 -30.33
C LEU A 605 16.86 -37.60 -31.71
N ASP A 606 16.21 -36.46 -31.93
CA ASP A 606 15.58 -36.13 -33.24
C ASP A 606 16.61 -35.93 -34.35
N ASN A 607 17.86 -35.60 -34.00
CA ASN A 607 18.94 -35.44 -34.97
C ASN A 607 19.75 -36.73 -35.10
N SER A 608 19.80 -37.27 -36.32
CA SER A 608 20.53 -38.49 -36.66
C SER A 608 22.02 -38.35 -36.36
N GLY A 609 22.61 -39.39 -35.75
CA GLY A 609 24.04 -39.45 -35.43
C GLY A 609 24.41 -39.09 -33.99
N ARG A 610 23.45 -38.65 -33.17
CA ARG A 610 23.69 -38.31 -31.75
C ARG A 610 23.49 -39.49 -30.79
N GLN A 611 22.86 -40.58 -31.24
CA GLN A 611 22.52 -41.74 -30.43
C GLN A 611 23.76 -42.33 -29.75
N GLN A 612 24.86 -42.50 -30.50
CA GLN A 612 26.10 -43.08 -29.97
C GLN A 612 26.73 -42.20 -28.88
N VAL A 613 26.73 -40.88 -29.07
CA VAL A 613 27.25 -39.92 -28.08
C VAL A 613 26.38 -39.93 -26.82
N LEU A 614 25.05 -39.94 -26.97
CA LEU A 614 24.12 -40.02 -25.86
C LEU A 614 24.24 -41.36 -25.09
N ARG A 615 24.50 -42.48 -25.78
CA ARG A 615 24.85 -43.76 -25.12
C ARG A 615 26.12 -43.63 -24.30
N GLN A 616 27.18 -43.02 -24.85
CA GLN A 616 28.44 -42.82 -24.11
C GLN A 616 28.28 -41.96 -22.85
N TRP A 617 27.33 -41.03 -22.85
CA TRP A 617 27.00 -40.22 -21.67
C TRP A 617 26.21 -40.98 -20.59
N GLY A 618 25.69 -42.16 -20.89
CA GLY A 618 24.94 -43.01 -19.96
C GLY A 618 23.43 -42.76 -19.94
N PHE A 619 22.86 -42.18 -21.01
CA PHE A 619 21.42 -41.88 -21.03
C PHE A 619 20.55 -43.13 -21.17
N LEU A 620 21.03 -44.17 -21.87
CA LEU A 620 20.27 -45.39 -22.08
C LEU A 620 20.05 -46.14 -20.75
N GLU A 621 21.11 -46.27 -19.95
CA GLU A 621 21.09 -46.91 -18.64
C GLU A 621 20.14 -46.16 -17.69
N ASN A 622 20.16 -44.82 -17.72
CA ASN A 622 19.26 -44.00 -16.91
C ASN A 622 17.79 -44.12 -17.37
N LEU A 623 17.53 -44.24 -18.69
CA LEU A 623 16.19 -44.50 -19.20
C LEU A 623 15.68 -45.87 -18.78
N GLU A 624 16.50 -46.91 -18.86
CA GLU A 624 16.14 -48.26 -18.40
C GLU A 624 15.85 -48.26 -16.89
N GLN A 625 16.70 -47.59 -16.10
CA GLN A 625 16.46 -47.40 -14.67
C GLN A 625 15.13 -46.68 -14.40
N LEU A 626 14.89 -45.57 -15.10
CA LEU A 626 13.65 -44.79 -14.96
C LEU A 626 12.43 -45.63 -15.36
N LEU A 627 12.52 -46.42 -16.43
CA LEU A 627 11.46 -47.33 -16.89
C LEU A 627 11.12 -48.35 -15.80
N HIS A 628 12.12 -48.94 -15.15
CA HIS A 628 11.93 -49.89 -14.04
C HIS A 628 11.26 -49.27 -12.81
N MET A 629 11.52 -47.98 -12.56
CA MET A 629 10.92 -47.23 -11.45
C MET A 629 9.53 -46.68 -11.76
N THR A 630 9.09 -46.73 -13.02
CA THR A 630 7.83 -46.13 -13.49
C THR A 630 6.71 -47.17 -13.60
N PRO A 631 5.49 -46.89 -13.11
CA PRO A 631 4.35 -47.81 -13.24
C PRO A 631 3.99 -48.10 -14.71
N ARG A 632 3.85 -49.40 -15.05
CA ARG A 632 3.62 -49.89 -16.42
C ARG A 632 2.33 -49.42 -17.08
N ASP A 633 1.36 -49.02 -16.28
CA ASP A 633 0.05 -48.52 -16.70
C ASP A 633 0.03 -47.01 -16.96
N SER A 634 1.15 -46.32 -16.76
CA SER A 634 1.24 -44.88 -16.99
C SER A 634 1.67 -44.52 -18.42
N GLN A 635 1.13 -43.42 -18.96
CA GLN A 635 1.58 -42.87 -20.25
C GLN A 635 3.09 -42.57 -20.24
N PHE A 636 3.62 -42.12 -19.11
CA PHE A 636 5.03 -41.81 -18.95
C PHE A 636 5.93 -43.06 -19.15
N TYR A 637 5.46 -44.24 -18.75
CA TYR A 637 6.17 -45.50 -19.01
C TYR A 637 6.33 -45.77 -20.52
N GLU A 638 5.25 -45.58 -21.28
CA GLU A 638 5.29 -45.75 -22.73
C GLU A 638 6.17 -44.67 -23.40
N ASP A 639 6.16 -43.44 -22.89
CA ASP A 639 7.04 -42.37 -23.38
C ASP A 639 8.53 -42.72 -23.20
N ILE A 640 8.90 -43.26 -22.03
CA ILE A 640 10.29 -43.70 -21.76
C ILE A 640 10.66 -44.88 -22.67
N ARG A 641 9.76 -45.87 -22.79
CA ARG A 641 9.98 -47.04 -23.64
C ARG A 641 10.18 -46.64 -25.09
N HIS A 642 9.42 -45.67 -25.58
CA HIS A 642 9.56 -45.12 -26.91
C HIS A 642 10.95 -44.49 -27.11
N GLU A 643 11.43 -43.67 -26.17
CA GLU A 643 12.77 -43.09 -26.29
C GLU A 643 13.90 -44.14 -26.22
N ILE A 644 13.75 -45.21 -25.43
CA ILE A 644 14.71 -46.34 -25.42
C ILE A 644 14.82 -46.98 -26.81
N LEU A 645 13.67 -47.27 -27.46
CA LEU A 645 13.67 -47.88 -28.79
C LEU A 645 14.41 -47.04 -29.84
N ARG A 646 14.35 -45.70 -29.72
CA ARG A 646 15.04 -44.78 -30.63
C ARG A 646 16.57 -44.87 -30.58
N PHE A 647 17.13 -45.42 -29.50
CA PHE A 647 18.57 -45.70 -29.44
C PHE A 647 18.96 -46.88 -30.34
N ASP A 648 18.07 -47.85 -30.57
CA ASP A 648 18.36 -49.09 -31.29
C ASP A 648 18.24 -48.96 -32.81
N TYR A 649 17.56 -47.92 -33.30
CA TYR A 649 17.39 -47.65 -34.75
C TYR A 649 18.63 -47.03 -35.43
N SER A 650 19.79 -46.97 -34.78
CA SER A 650 20.99 -46.29 -35.31
C SER A 650 21.98 -47.19 -36.09
N GLU A 651 21.64 -48.43 -36.43
CA GLU A 651 22.59 -49.36 -37.09
C GLU A 651 22.43 -49.57 -38.60
N ASP A 652 21.46 -48.96 -39.29
CA ASP A 652 21.35 -49.11 -40.76
C ASP A 652 21.20 -47.74 -41.44
N HIS A 653 22.32 -47.10 -41.80
CA HIS A 653 22.56 -46.42 -43.08
C HIS A 653 23.98 -45.87 -43.23
#